data_AF-A0A534K5D1-F1
#
_entry.id   AF-A0A534K5D1-F1
#
_cell.length_a   1.000
_cell.length_b   1.000
_cell.length_c   1.000
_cell.angle_alpha   90.00
_cell.angle_beta   90.00
_cell.angle_gamma   90.00
#
_symmetry.space_group_name_H-M   'P 1'
#
loop_
_entity.id
_entity.type
_entity.pdbx_description
1 polymer ?
#
loop_
_entity_poly.entity_id
_entity_poly.type
_entity_poly.pdbx_seq_one_letter_code
_entity_poly.pdbx_strand_id
1 'polypeptide(L)'
;MATKGKATVDVSDQSCGVCGGTLSPEGECTICGTKHELDANGTLVPVRAEGPPRSGADNGLTKWLSGEAGDSSLQVWMGGSPPSAAAPDSNVEALKKWLTGEERAFDEWLGGVGAEAAPALSGDAGQRIKDLMSKLDDKERDLRARDIEIDGLRAELDAFKRTVNSELGTLKSGRFDPVKYIEETAGLSKQLQTEIAKRKELEEEIDHIKKGSIAVIKYVKAQQLKSGASPEVKKKLSEESATRRQLEIQLQRNQEILNNLKAQIDKKLLEKPREFRELKQKELALAEKESTLKARESELGVLQEAARGAPGDGGGSDELRHRFEEELRGKEQDSLRKEDELKRRVIVLEEQVNKYKIEDKLRTESAQLKGKPKIEVDAIMAKKETELLAKEKSILIREAEIQRLKDELDGKTDELKRLKEPLGYKEEELLRREEDLLYRERLLQAERTKVDQAKALGGGTGELELKERLDILKAEIAQKEEEVRSKEKYLKAKMEELRLREQGLIEEEIEAREEERELEVKQEKVKTGTPRLDDLLLGGIPFGTNAIAYGPAHVGKEVIVNAFMAEGLRKGVPILWVLTDKMPGDIREEMAFVLPGYEEYEKLGLVKYVDAYSKSMGADTADANTVYVNDLTDFLATAKAVDAVATEFKKKHPYYRLAFRSVSTLIAYLDPTTTFKFLQPFVGRRKRDKAVAVYVIEKGMHEDKEIEMLSSMMDGTFEFKVEQLRSFMAVKGVCDVQSRGWIKYTHSRSSVSIGSFSLEMIK
;
A
#
# COMPACT_ATOMS: atom_id res chain seq x y z
N MET A 1 -12.37 -46.95 -59.80
CA MET A 1 -13.47 -47.35 -58.89
C MET A 1 -13.81 -46.15 -58.00
N ALA A 2 -15.07 -45.71 -58.10
CA ALA A 2 -15.84 -44.72 -57.35
C ALA A 2 -15.15 -43.74 -56.36
N THR A 3 -15.22 -42.45 -56.71
CA THR A 3 -15.31 -41.33 -55.76
C THR A 3 -16.71 -41.30 -55.15
N LYS A 4 -16.84 -41.37 -53.81
CA LYS A 4 -18.09 -41.06 -53.10
C LYS A 4 -17.99 -39.65 -52.51
N GLY A 5 -18.86 -38.76 -52.98
CA GLY A 5 -19.01 -37.40 -52.45
C GLY A 5 -19.54 -37.40 -51.02
N LYS A 6 -19.02 -36.48 -50.19
CA LYS A 6 -19.61 -36.13 -48.89
C LYS A 6 -20.90 -35.36 -49.15
N ALA A 7 -22.01 -35.87 -48.63
CA ALA A 7 -23.28 -35.16 -48.58
C ALA A 7 -23.15 -33.93 -47.68
N THR A 8 -23.52 -32.76 -48.19
CA THR A 8 -23.70 -31.53 -47.41
C THR A 8 -24.98 -31.66 -46.58
N VAL A 9 -24.83 -31.80 -45.26
CA VAL A 9 -25.94 -31.74 -44.31
C VAL A 9 -26.30 -30.27 -44.10
N ASP A 10 -27.59 -29.92 -44.16
CA ASP A 10 -28.08 -28.57 -43.94
C ASP A 10 -28.08 -28.27 -42.42
N VAL A 11 -27.25 -27.29 -42.01
CA VAL A 11 -26.96 -26.94 -40.60
C VAL A 11 -27.80 -25.76 -40.11
N SER A 12 -28.62 -25.17 -40.98
CA SER A 12 -29.25 -23.86 -40.76
C SER A 12 -30.25 -23.79 -39.59
N ASP A 13 -30.76 -24.93 -39.10
CA ASP A 13 -31.75 -25.02 -38.01
C ASP A 13 -31.19 -25.45 -36.63
N GLN A 14 -29.87 -25.65 -36.50
CA GLN A 14 -29.27 -26.10 -35.22
C GLN A 14 -28.60 -24.96 -34.44
N SER A 15 -28.87 -24.89 -33.13
CA SER A 15 -28.31 -23.90 -32.20
C SER A 15 -27.12 -24.46 -31.41
N CYS A 16 -26.25 -23.56 -30.97
CA CYS A 16 -25.07 -23.89 -30.16
C CYS A 16 -25.45 -24.58 -28.86
N GLY A 17 -24.88 -25.77 -28.61
CA GLY A 17 -25.14 -26.56 -27.41
C GLY A 17 -24.59 -25.96 -26.10
N VAL A 18 -23.82 -24.86 -26.19
CA VAL A 18 -23.24 -24.15 -25.03
C VAL A 18 -24.01 -22.89 -24.66
N CYS A 19 -24.40 -22.07 -25.64
CA CYS A 19 -25.01 -20.76 -25.39
C CYS A 19 -26.34 -20.52 -26.14
N GLY A 20 -26.80 -21.47 -26.97
CA GLY A 20 -28.04 -21.36 -27.75
C GLY A 20 -27.96 -20.43 -28.98
N GLY A 21 -26.80 -19.86 -29.28
CA GLY A 21 -26.59 -18.98 -30.44
C GLY A 21 -26.59 -19.70 -31.80
N THR A 22 -26.78 -18.95 -32.88
CA THR A 22 -26.73 -19.48 -34.26
C THR A 22 -25.34 -19.94 -34.65
N LEU A 23 -25.25 -21.05 -35.39
CA LEU A 23 -24.00 -21.61 -35.91
C LEU A 23 -23.72 -21.11 -37.33
N SER A 24 -22.46 -20.85 -37.66
CA SER A 24 -22.04 -20.57 -39.02
C SER A 24 -22.09 -21.85 -39.88
N PRO A 25 -22.07 -21.75 -41.23
CA PRO A 25 -21.99 -22.92 -42.11
C PRO A 25 -20.76 -23.80 -41.87
N GLU A 26 -19.74 -23.26 -41.19
CA GLU A 26 -18.48 -23.92 -40.85
C GLU A 26 -18.52 -24.54 -39.43
N GLY A 27 -19.67 -24.48 -38.75
CA GLY A 27 -19.88 -25.10 -37.43
C GLY A 27 -19.40 -24.26 -36.25
N GLU A 28 -19.11 -22.98 -36.43
CA GLU A 28 -18.61 -22.08 -35.38
C GLU A 28 -19.71 -21.15 -34.86
N CYS A 29 -19.88 -21.05 -33.54
CA CYS A 29 -20.92 -20.21 -32.97
C CYS A 29 -20.61 -18.71 -33.14
N THR A 30 -21.53 -17.95 -33.73
CA THR A 30 -21.34 -16.51 -33.96
C THR A 30 -21.36 -15.66 -32.68
N ILE A 31 -21.82 -16.23 -31.56
CA ILE A 31 -21.89 -15.55 -30.26
C ILE A 31 -20.66 -15.86 -29.39
N CYS A 32 -20.31 -17.15 -29.23
CA CYS A 32 -19.26 -17.57 -28.30
C CYS A 32 -18.01 -18.16 -28.96
N GLY A 33 -17.97 -18.29 -30.28
CA GLY A 33 -16.82 -18.81 -31.03
C GLY A 33 -16.56 -20.31 -30.86
N THR A 34 -17.44 -21.06 -30.17
CA THR A 34 -17.25 -22.50 -29.95
C THR A 34 -17.53 -23.29 -31.23
N LYS A 35 -16.57 -24.11 -31.67
CA LYS A 35 -16.71 -25.02 -32.83
C LYS A 35 -17.49 -26.28 -32.47
N HIS A 36 -18.36 -26.72 -33.37
CA HIS A 36 -19.21 -27.89 -33.25
C HIS A 36 -18.96 -28.84 -34.44
N GLU A 37 -18.98 -30.15 -34.18
CA GLU A 37 -18.83 -31.20 -35.19
C GLU A 37 -20.00 -32.19 -35.13
N LEU A 38 -20.30 -32.83 -36.26
CA LEU A 38 -21.40 -33.80 -36.37
C LEU A 38 -21.02 -35.10 -35.69
N ASP A 39 -21.81 -35.53 -34.71
CA ASP A 39 -21.67 -36.85 -34.11
C ASP A 39 -22.20 -37.97 -35.02
N ALA A 40 -22.02 -39.22 -34.60
CA ALA A 40 -22.46 -40.40 -35.35
C ALA A 40 -23.99 -40.46 -35.57
N ASN A 41 -24.77 -39.66 -34.85
CA ASN A 41 -26.22 -39.56 -34.97
C ASN A 41 -26.67 -38.35 -35.81
N GLY A 42 -25.74 -37.57 -36.38
CA GLY A 42 -26.03 -36.40 -37.20
C GLY A 42 -26.39 -35.14 -36.40
N THR A 43 -26.00 -35.07 -35.12
CA THR A 43 -26.21 -33.91 -34.24
C THR A 43 -24.91 -33.14 -34.07
N LEU A 44 -24.94 -31.81 -34.14
CA LEU A 44 -23.75 -30.97 -33.91
C LEU A 44 -23.45 -30.85 -32.41
N VAL A 45 -22.27 -31.32 -32.00
CA VAL A 45 -21.80 -31.34 -30.61
C VAL A 45 -20.54 -30.46 -30.49
N PRO A 46 -20.38 -29.65 -29.43
CA PRO A 46 -19.20 -28.79 -29.28
C PRO A 46 -17.91 -29.63 -29.19
N VAL A 47 -16.92 -29.27 -30.01
CA VAL A 47 -15.61 -29.91 -30.03
C VAL A 47 -14.88 -29.55 -28.75
N ARG A 48 -14.64 -30.54 -27.89
CA ARG A 48 -13.80 -30.37 -26.71
C ARG A 48 -12.35 -30.28 -27.15
N ALA A 49 -11.65 -29.20 -26.80
CA ALA A 49 -10.21 -29.12 -26.96
C ALA A 49 -9.56 -30.19 -26.07
N GLU A 50 -8.96 -31.21 -26.68
CA GLU A 50 -8.26 -32.28 -25.96
C GLU A 50 -6.94 -31.76 -25.38
N GLY A 51 -6.84 -31.72 -24.05
CA GLY A 51 -5.57 -31.87 -23.32
C GLY A 51 -5.14 -33.34 -23.23
N PRO A 52 -3.96 -33.64 -22.65
CA PRO A 52 -3.36 -34.98 -22.68
C PRO A 52 -4.17 -36.03 -21.87
N PRO A 53 -3.96 -37.34 -22.13
CA PRO A 53 -4.98 -38.38 -21.91
C PRO A 53 -5.20 -38.69 -20.43
N ARG A 54 -6.47 -38.82 -20.03
CA ARG A 54 -6.86 -39.28 -18.69
C ARG A 54 -6.61 -40.78 -18.55
N SER A 55 -5.69 -41.15 -17.66
CA SER A 55 -5.54 -42.51 -17.15
C SER A 55 -6.63 -42.82 -16.12
N GLY A 56 -7.25 -44.00 -16.25
CA GLY A 56 -8.01 -44.87 -15.31
C GLY A 56 -8.57 -44.44 -13.94
N ALA A 57 -8.56 -43.19 -13.51
CA ALA A 57 -8.81 -42.81 -12.10
C ALA A 57 -10.28 -42.48 -11.77
N ASP A 58 -11.14 -42.20 -12.74
CA ASP A 58 -12.48 -41.65 -12.43
C ASP A 58 -13.53 -42.67 -11.96
N ASN A 59 -13.23 -43.98 -11.95
CA ASN A 59 -14.16 -45.02 -11.48
C ASN A 59 -14.08 -45.33 -9.98
N GLY A 60 -13.07 -44.83 -9.25
CA GLY A 60 -12.88 -45.11 -7.82
C GLY A 60 -13.76 -44.24 -6.92
N LEU A 61 -13.81 -42.94 -7.22
CA LEU A 61 -14.57 -41.96 -6.44
C LEU A 61 -16.09 -42.19 -6.57
N THR A 62 -16.56 -42.54 -7.77
CA THR A 62 -17.98 -42.83 -8.05
C THR A 62 -18.48 -44.08 -7.33
N LYS A 63 -17.64 -45.11 -7.17
CA LYS A 63 -17.97 -46.34 -6.42
C LYS A 63 -17.92 -46.18 -4.90
N TRP A 64 -17.06 -45.28 -4.38
CA TRP A 64 -17.05 -44.93 -2.97
C TRP A 64 -18.26 -44.05 -2.60
N LEU A 65 -18.59 -43.05 -3.45
CA LEU A 65 -19.76 -42.19 -3.25
C LEU A 65 -21.10 -42.94 -3.34
N SER A 66 -21.17 -44.03 -4.11
CA SER A 66 -22.35 -44.90 -4.14
C SER A 66 -22.43 -45.87 -2.96
N GLY A 67 -21.43 -45.91 -2.08
CA GLY A 67 -21.39 -46.75 -0.88
C GLY A 67 -21.07 -48.23 -1.12
N GLU A 68 -20.69 -48.61 -2.34
CA GLU A 68 -20.47 -50.02 -2.71
C GLU A 68 -19.04 -50.53 -2.47
N ALA A 69 -18.10 -49.68 -2.02
CA ALA A 69 -16.71 -50.08 -1.70
C ALA A 69 -16.12 -49.33 -0.48
N GLY A 70 -15.32 -50.06 0.33
CA GLY A 70 -14.68 -49.53 1.55
C GLY A 70 -13.39 -48.73 1.31
N ASP A 71 -12.91 -48.05 2.34
CA ASP A 71 -11.88 -46.98 2.32
C ASP A 71 -10.57 -47.27 1.56
N SER A 72 -10.24 -48.54 1.30
CA SER A 72 -9.08 -48.92 0.49
C SER A 72 -9.15 -48.45 -0.96
N SER A 73 -10.35 -48.26 -1.53
CA SER A 73 -10.49 -47.73 -2.91
C SER A 73 -10.20 -46.22 -2.98
N LEU A 74 -10.39 -45.49 -1.88
CA LEU A 74 -10.08 -44.05 -1.81
C LEU A 74 -8.57 -43.81 -1.76
N GLN A 75 -7.82 -44.66 -1.06
CA GLN A 75 -6.35 -44.58 -0.97
C GLN A 75 -5.65 -44.86 -2.31
N VAL A 76 -6.17 -45.79 -3.12
CA VAL A 76 -5.65 -46.06 -4.47
C VAL A 76 -5.95 -44.89 -5.42
N TRP A 77 -7.10 -44.22 -5.26
CA TRP A 77 -7.42 -43.00 -6.00
C TRP A 77 -6.55 -41.80 -5.58
N MET A 78 -6.24 -41.67 -4.27
CA MET A 78 -5.29 -40.68 -3.77
C MET A 78 -3.81 -41.03 -4.06
N GLY A 79 -3.54 -42.01 -4.92
CA GLY A 79 -2.20 -42.33 -5.40
C GLY A 79 -1.31 -43.11 -4.43
N GLY A 80 -1.85 -43.67 -3.36
CA GLY A 80 -1.10 -44.48 -2.39
C GLY A 80 -0.90 -45.92 -2.85
N SER A 81 0.34 -46.43 -2.76
CA SER A 81 0.61 -47.87 -2.88
C SER A 81 0.27 -48.61 -1.57
N PRO A 82 -0.27 -49.84 -1.61
CA PRO A 82 -0.58 -50.57 -0.39
C PRO A 82 0.71 -51.06 0.29
N PRO A 83 0.77 -51.09 1.63
CA PRO A 83 2.00 -51.44 2.33
C PRO A 83 2.36 -52.93 2.11
N SER A 84 3.60 -53.15 1.69
CA SER A 84 4.27 -54.45 1.67
C SER A 84 4.50 -54.97 3.09
N ALA A 85 4.25 -56.26 3.29
CA ALA A 85 4.46 -56.96 4.56
C ALA A 85 5.95 -57.24 4.87
N ALA A 86 6.26 -57.14 6.17
CA ALA A 86 7.27 -57.83 6.98
C ALA A 86 8.76 -57.35 7.00
N ALA A 87 9.19 -56.86 8.17
CA ALA A 87 10.20 -57.51 9.03
C ALA A 87 10.00 -57.13 10.53
N PRO A 88 10.22 -58.03 11.52
CA PRO A 88 9.61 -57.92 12.85
C PRO A 88 10.59 -57.80 14.05
N ASP A 89 10.01 -57.48 15.21
CA ASP A 89 10.35 -57.92 16.57
C ASP A 89 11.31 -57.15 17.52
N SER A 90 12.08 -56.12 17.13
CA SER A 90 12.90 -55.39 18.14
C SER A 90 12.10 -54.42 19.03
N ASN A 91 11.14 -53.69 18.45
CA ASN A 91 10.34 -52.69 19.18
C ASN A 91 9.30 -53.34 20.12
N VAL A 92 8.87 -54.56 19.85
CA VAL A 92 7.86 -55.26 20.66
C VAL A 92 8.47 -55.77 21.97
N GLU A 93 9.77 -56.11 21.96
CA GLU A 93 10.49 -56.55 23.15
C GLU A 93 10.79 -55.39 24.11
N ALA A 94 11.13 -54.21 23.59
CA ALA A 94 11.29 -52.98 24.37
C ALA A 94 9.96 -52.48 24.97
N LEU A 95 8.87 -52.54 24.20
CA LEU A 95 7.53 -52.17 24.65
C LEU A 95 7.00 -53.13 25.74
N LYS A 96 7.30 -54.43 25.63
CA LYS A 96 6.95 -55.42 26.65
C LYS A 96 7.68 -55.16 27.98
N LYS A 97 8.97 -54.79 27.94
CA LYS A 97 9.74 -54.44 29.15
C LYS A 97 9.21 -53.19 29.84
N TRP A 98 8.81 -52.18 29.05
CA TRP A 98 8.18 -50.97 29.59
C TRP A 98 6.81 -51.24 30.22
N LEU A 99 5.93 -51.99 29.54
CA LEU A 99 4.60 -52.35 30.07
C LEU A 99 4.66 -53.20 31.35
N THR A 100 5.79 -53.87 31.61
CA THR A 100 6.04 -54.59 32.87
C THR A 100 6.66 -53.73 33.98
N GLY A 101 6.84 -52.43 33.76
CA GLY A 101 7.22 -51.47 34.79
C GLY A 101 8.69 -51.05 34.83
N GLU A 102 9.50 -51.34 33.80
CA GLU A 102 10.86 -50.80 33.68
C GLU A 102 10.85 -49.43 32.98
N GLU A 103 10.96 -48.35 33.77
CA GLU A 103 10.91 -46.97 33.27
C GLU A 103 12.05 -46.61 32.30
N ARG A 104 13.20 -47.31 32.36
CA ARG A 104 14.36 -47.04 31.49
C ARG A 104 14.22 -47.56 30.05
N ALA A 105 13.24 -48.42 29.76
CA ALA A 105 13.00 -48.93 28.41
C ALA A 105 12.23 -47.93 27.52
N PHE A 106 11.64 -46.89 28.11
CA PHE A 106 10.84 -45.89 27.40
C PHE A 106 11.69 -44.92 26.58
N ASP A 107 12.81 -44.47 27.13
CA ASP A 107 13.73 -43.54 26.45
C ASP A 107 14.50 -44.21 25.30
N GLU A 108 14.71 -45.53 25.39
CA GLU A 108 15.32 -46.34 24.33
C GLU A 108 14.31 -46.61 23.19
N TRP A 109 13.01 -46.70 23.50
CA TRP A 109 11.93 -46.74 22.51
C TRP A 109 11.71 -45.39 21.82
N LEU A 110 11.95 -44.27 22.51
CA LEU A 110 11.70 -42.92 21.99
C LEU A 110 12.92 -42.19 21.38
N GLY A 111 14.13 -42.76 21.45
CA GLY A 111 15.31 -42.26 20.72
C GLY A 111 15.77 -40.86 21.12
N GLY A 112 15.76 -40.53 22.42
CA GLY A 112 15.94 -39.15 22.90
C GLY A 112 17.39 -38.65 22.98
N VAL A 113 17.61 -37.37 22.60
CA VAL A 113 18.68 -36.53 23.13
C VAL A 113 18.22 -35.08 23.32
N GLY A 114 18.28 -34.59 24.57
CA GLY A 114 18.85 -33.30 24.98
C GLY A 114 18.10 -31.98 24.70
N ALA A 115 17.61 -31.34 25.77
CA ALA A 115 17.02 -30.01 25.80
C ALA A 115 18.05 -28.87 26.04
N GLU A 116 17.76 -27.65 25.58
CA GLU A 116 18.22 -26.38 26.17
C GLU A 116 17.23 -25.23 25.92
N ALA A 117 17.16 -24.28 26.87
CA ALA A 117 16.06 -23.35 27.13
C ALA A 117 16.13 -22.02 26.34
N ALA A 118 14.96 -21.35 26.17
CA ALA A 118 14.85 -19.96 25.69
C ALA A 118 13.76 -19.17 26.44
N PRO A 119 13.88 -17.82 26.55
CA PRO A 119 13.10 -16.98 27.46
C PRO A 119 11.83 -16.37 26.84
N ALA A 120 11.01 -15.79 27.72
CA ALA A 120 9.64 -15.31 27.56
C ALA A 120 9.40 -14.17 26.53
N LEU A 121 8.21 -14.17 25.92
CA LEU A 121 7.65 -13.08 25.10
C LEU A 121 6.24 -12.71 25.56
N SER A 122 5.98 -11.41 25.70
CA SER A 122 4.70 -10.81 26.10
C SER A 122 4.17 -9.84 25.02
N GLY A 123 2.84 -9.77 24.87
CA GLY A 123 2.12 -8.48 24.76
C GLY A 123 1.66 -7.90 23.41
N ASP A 124 1.98 -8.44 22.23
CA ASP A 124 1.88 -7.65 20.98
C ASP A 124 0.64 -7.90 20.07
N ALA A 125 -0.30 -8.78 20.45
CA ALA A 125 -1.41 -9.15 19.56
C ALA A 125 -2.54 -8.09 19.49
N GLY A 126 -2.91 -7.50 20.63
CA GLY A 126 -4.04 -6.56 20.70
C GLY A 126 -3.79 -5.22 19.99
N GLN A 127 -2.53 -4.78 19.96
CA GLN A 127 -2.15 -3.51 19.33
C GLN A 127 -2.18 -3.62 17.79
N ARG A 128 -1.83 -4.80 17.26
CA ARG A 128 -1.88 -5.12 15.82
C ARG A 128 -3.32 -5.16 15.29
N ILE A 129 -4.27 -5.69 16.06
CA ILE A 129 -5.68 -5.78 15.66
C ILE A 129 -6.31 -4.38 15.58
N LYS A 130 -6.01 -3.52 16.58
CA LYS A 130 -6.51 -2.14 16.62
C LYS A 130 -6.01 -1.30 15.44
N ASP A 131 -4.75 -1.46 15.06
CA ASP A 131 -4.15 -0.81 13.90
C ASP A 131 -4.74 -1.29 12.56
N LEU A 132 -5.09 -2.57 12.46
CA LEU A 132 -5.73 -3.13 11.26
C LEU A 132 -7.17 -2.63 11.10
N MET A 133 -7.92 -2.47 12.19
CA MET A 133 -9.27 -1.90 12.15
C MET A 133 -9.27 -0.45 11.67
N SER A 134 -8.36 0.39 12.18
CA SER A 134 -8.24 1.79 11.72
C SER A 134 -7.91 1.89 10.23
N LYS A 135 -7.04 1.02 9.71
CA LYS A 135 -6.67 0.99 8.28
C LYS A 135 -7.82 0.52 7.39
N LEU A 136 -8.72 -0.30 7.91
CA LEU A 136 -9.90 -0.75 7.18
C LEU A 136 -10.92 0.40 7.07
N ASP A 137 -11.16 1.11 8.16
CA ASP A 137 -12.08 2.25 8.20
C ASP A 137 -11.63 3.40 7.28
N ASP A 138 -10.32 3.65 7.20
CA ASP A 138 -9.76 4.67 6.31
C ASP A 138 -9.91 4.28 4.83
N LYS A 139 -9.72 2.99 4.49
CA LYS A 139 -9.96 2.48 3.13
C LYS A 139 -11.44 2.55 2.74
N GLU A 140 -12.35 2.26 3.66
CA GLU A 140 -13.79 2.33 3.39
C GLU A 140 -14.24 3.78 3.11
N ARG A 141 -13.66 4.77 3.80
CA ARG A 141 -13.91 6.20 3.51
C ARG A 141 -13.38 6.61 2.14
N ASP A 142 -12.19 6.17 1.76
CA ASP A 142 -11.59 6.49 0.45
C ASP A 142 -12.40 5.90 -0.71
N LEU A 143 -12.94 4.68 -0.54
CA LEU A 143 -13.77 4.03 -1.56
C LEU A 143 -15.13 4.73 -1.71
N ARG A 144 -15.75 5.14 -0.60
CA ARG A 144 -16.98 5.96 -0.64
C ARG A 144 -16.75 7.34 -1.27
N ALA A 145 -15.59 7.96 -1.07
CA ALA A 145 -15.24 9.24 -1.71
C ALA A 145 -15.11 9.10 -3.24
N ARG A 146 -14.51 8.00 -3.71
CA ARG A 146 -14.41 7.70 -5.15
C ARG A 146 -15.75 7.42 -5.81
N ASP A 147 -16.67 6.77 -5.10
CA ASP A 147 -18.02 6.51 -5.60
C ASP A 147 -18.81 7.80 -5.84
N ILE A 148 -18.68 8.77 -4.93
CA ILE A 148 -19.29 10.09 -5.08
C ILE A 148 -18.70 10.84 -6.28
N GLU A 149 -17.40 10.72 -6.53
CA GLU A 149 -16.72 11.33 -7.68
C GLU A 149 -17.22 10.73 -9.00
N ILE A 150 -17.41 9.41 -9.06
CA ILE A 150 -17.90 8.69 -10.25
C ILE A 150 -19.36 9.04 -10.56
N ASP A 151 -20.22 9.13 -9.55
CA ASP A 151 -21.62 9.53 -9.73
C ASP A 151 -21.74 11.00 -10.18
N GLY A 152 -20.83 11.88 -9.73
CA GLY A 152 -20.71 13.24 -10.23
C GLY A 152 -20.38 13.30 -11.72
N LEU A 153 -19.41 12.49 -12.17
CA LEU A 153 -19.01 12.42 -13.59
C LEU A 153 -20.14 11.88 -14.49
N ARG A 154 -20.96 10.95 -13.99
CA ARG A 154 -22.13 10.43 -14.72
C ARG A 154 -23.22 11.49 -14.90
N ALA A 155 -23.50 12.27 -13.86
CA ALA A 155 -24.43 13.38 -13.93
C ALA A 155 -23.96 14.47 -14.92
N GLU A 156 -22.65 14.75 -14.96
CA GLU A 156 -22.04 15.68 -15.91
C GLU A 156 -22.25 15.24 -17.38
N LEU A 157 -22.12 13.94 -17.67
CA LEU A 157 -22.27 13.41 -19.02
C LEU A 157 -23.73 13.48 -19.53
N ASP A 158 -24.69 13.16 -18.67
CA ASP A 158 -26.11 13.20 -19.00
C ASP A 158 -26.65 14.63 -19.15
N ALA A 159 -26.11 15.58 -18.38
CA ALA A 159 -26.42 17.00 -18.53
C ALA A 159 -25.85 17.59 -19.83
N PHE A 160 -24.65 17.15 -20.21
CA PHE A 160 -24.01 17.55 -21.47
C PHE A 160 -24.85 17.12 -22.69
N LYS A 161 -25.31 15.86 -22.72
CA LYS A 161 -26.12 15.31 -23.82
C LYS A 161 -27.45 16.08 -24.04
N ARG A 162 -28.10 16.53 -22.96
CA ARG A 162 -29.38 17.28 -23.06
C ARG A 162 -29.18 18.70 -23.58
N THR A 163 -28.07 19.34 -23.21
CA THR A 163 -27.81 20.75 -23.52
C THR A 163 -27.38 20.93 -24.98
N VAL A 164 -26.57 19.99 -25.50
CA VAL A 164 -26.17 19.94 -26.91
C VAL A 164 -27.40 19.84 -27.84
N ASN A 165 -28.38 19.02 -27.48
CA ASN A 165 -29.60 18.85 -28.28
C ASN A 165 -30.50 20.11 -28.31
N SER A 166 -30.45 20.94 -27.27
CA SER A 166 -31.22 22.19 -27.17
C SER A 166 -30.60 23.32 -28.00
N GLU A 167 -29.28 23.50 -27.89
CA GLU A 167 -28.53 24.56 -28.57
C GLU A 167 -28.45 24.36 -30.10
N LEU A 168 -28.50 23.09 -30.55
CA LEU A 168 -28.61 22.75 -31.97
C LEU A 168 -29.96 23.19 -32.57
N GLY A 169 -30.99 23.37 -31.72
CA GLY A 169 -32.29 23.92 -32.11
C GLY A 169 -32.28 25.45 -32.30
N THR A 170 -31.52 26.18 -31.49
CA THR A 170 -31.44 27.66 -31.53
C THR A 170 -30.48 28.17 -32.61
N LEU A 171 -29.43 27.41 -32.95
CA LEU A 171 -28.56 27.69 -34.11
C LEU A 171 -29.32 27.71 -35.44
N LYS A 172 -30.42 26.94 -35.55
CA LYS A 172 -31.31 26.98 -36.72
C LYS A 172 -32.11 28.29 -36.84
N SER A 173 -32.10 29.17 -35.82
CA SER A 173 -32.97 30.36 -35.74
C SER A 173 -32.30 31.72 -36.05
N GLY A 174 -30.98 31.77 -36.25
CA GLY A 174 -30.31 32.85 -37.02
C GLY A 174 -30.13 34.26 -36.42
N ARG A 175 -30.06 34.46 -35.09
CA ARG A 175 -29.85 35.81 -34.49
C ARG A 175 -28.55 35.91 -33.66
N PHE A 176 -27.45 36.48 -34.17
CA PHE A 176 -26.25 36.81 -33.35
C PHE A 176 -25.29 37.84 -34.01
N ASP A 177 -24.76 38.81 -33.23
CA ASP A 177 -23.87 39.91 -33.67
C ASP A 177 -22.49 39.94 -32.94
N PRO A 178 -21.31 40.01 -33.63
CA PRO A 178 -20.00 39.66 -33.05
C PRO A 178 -19.11 40.80 -32.53
N VAL A 179 -19.35 42.06 -32.92
CA VAL A 179 -18.37 43.15 -32.70
C VAL A 179 -18.35 43.62 -31.23
N LYS A 180 -19.51 43.63 -30.56
CA LYS A 180 -19.62 44.01 -29.14
C LYS A 180 -18.89 43.06 -28.18
N TYR A 181 -18.75 41.79 -28.55
CA TYR A 181 -18.21 40.76 -27.66
C TYR A 181 -16.67 40.83 -27.55
N ILE A 182 -16.00 41.27 -28.61
CA ILE A 182 -14.54 41.35 -28.69
C ILE A 182 -14.00 42.46 -27.77
N GLU A 183 -14.70 43.60 -27.74
CA GLU A 183 -14.36 44.74 -26.88
C GLU A 183 -14.49 44.41 -25.38
N GLU A 184 -15.49 43.60 -25.01
CA GLU A 184 -15.71 43.18 -23.63
C GLU A 184 -14.68 42.17 -23.12
N THR A 185 -14.20 41.27 -23.99
CA THR A 185 -13.17 40.27 -23.65
C THR A 185 -11.80 40.89 -23.39
N ALA A 186 -11.43 41.95 -24.11
CA ALA A 186 -10.16 42.66 -23.89
C ALA A 186 -10.13 43.39 -22.53
N GLY A 187 -11.27 43.93 -22.10
CA GLY A 187 -11.40 44.60 -20.80
C GLY A 187 -11.30 43.63 -19.62
N LEU A 188 -11.86 42.42 -19.75
CA LEU A 188 -11.84 41.39 -18.70
C LEU A 188 -10.43 40.82 -18.45
N SER A 189 -9.64 40.62 -19.52
CA SER A 189 -8.27 40.11 -19.38
C SER A 189 -7.35 41.06 -18.61
N LYS A 190 -7.55 42.38 -18.76
CA LYS A 190 -6.79 43.41 -18.04
C LYS A 190 -7.17 43.47 -16.55
N GLN A 191 -8.45 43.27 -16.24
CA GLN A 191 -8.94 43.22 -14.85
C GLN A 191 -8.43 41.96 -14.13
N LEU A 192 -8.38 40.81 -14.81
CA LEU A 192 -7.89 39.56 -14.25
C LEU A 192 -6.40 39.62 -13.85
N GLN A 193 -5.56 40.22 -14.70
CA GLN A 193 -4.13 40.42 -14.41
C GLN A 193 -3.89 41.30 -13.17
N THR A 194 -4.78 42.27 -12.94
CA THR A 194 -4.67 43.21 -11.81
C THR A 194 -5.03 42.54 -10.47
N GLU A 195 -6.03 41.64 -10.48
CA GLU A 195 -6.43 40.89 -9.29
C GLU A 195 -5.43 39.79 -8.90
N ILE A 196 -4.74 39.19 -9.87
CA ILE A 196 -3.68 38.21 -9.62
C ILE A 196 -2.50 38.85 -8.86
N ALA A 197 -2.14 40.09 -9.20
CA ALA A 197 -1.06 40.81 -8.51
C ALA A 197 -1.39 41.11 -7.04
N LYS A 198 -2.63 41.56 -6.77
CA LYS A 198 -3.09 41.84 -5.40
C LYS A 198 -3.15 40.59 -4.52
N ARG A 199 -3.53 39.44 -5.09
CA ARG A 199 -3.63 38.19 -4.35
C ARG A 199 -2.25 37.70 -3.86
N LYS A 200 -1.20 37.96 -4.64
CA LYS A 200 0.18 37.60 -4.32
C LYS A 200 0.75 38.45 -3.17
N GLU A 201 0.39 39.74 -3.14
CA GLU A 201 0.78 40.67 -2.08
C GLU A 201 0.14 40.30 -0.73
N LEU A 202 -1.14 39.89 -0.73
CA LEU A 202 -1.84 39.41 0.47
C LEU A 202 -1.30 38.07 0.99
N GLU A 203 -0.83 37.19 0.12
CA GLU A 203 -0.21 35.91 0.52
C GLU A 203 1.12 36.13 1.26
N GLU A 204 1.90 37.14 0.86
CA GLU A 204 3.17 37.50 1.52
C GLU A 204 2.93 38.10 2.93
N GLU A 205 1.87 38.90 3.11
CA GLU A 205 1.47 39.43 4.42
C GLU A 205 1.02 38.32 5.40
N ILE A 206 0.27 37.33 4.90
CA ILE A 206 -0.18 36.18 5.71
C ILE A 206 1.02 35.35 6.20
N ASP A 207 2.07 35.22 5.40
CA ASP A 207 3.28 34.46 5.78
C ASP A 207 4.10 35.18 6.87
N HIS A 208 4.08 36.52 6.90
CA HIS A 208 4.65 37.31 7.99
C HIS A 208 3.86 37.16 9.31
N ILE A 209 2.53 37.12 9.25
CA ILE A 209 1.67 36.91 10.43
C ILE A 209 1.84 35.50 11.02
N LYS A 210 2.04 34.48 10.16
CA LYS A 210 2.32 33.09 10.58
C LYS A 210 3.66 32.95 11.31
N LYS A 211 4.70 33.68 10.88
CA LYS A 211 6.00 33.69 11.56
C LYS A 211 5.94 34.38 12.93
N GLY A 212 5.12 35.43 13.07
CA GLY A 212 4.87 36.11 14.34
C GLY A 212 4.10 35.25 15.36
N SER A 213 3.08 34.51 14.92
CA SER A 213 2.26 33.65 15.80
C SER A 213 3.03 32.43 16.33
N ILE A 214 3.94 31.86 15.54
CA ILE A 214 4.82 30.76 15.98
C ILE A 214 5.80 31.20 17.07
N ALA A 215 6.29 32.45 17.02
CA ALA A 215 7.16 33.02 18.06
C ALA A 215 6.42 33.23 19.39
N VAL A 216 5.15 33.65 19.34
CA VAL A 216 4.28 33.82 20.51
C VAL A 216 3.94 32.47 21.14
N ILE A 217 3.65 31.45 20.34
CA ILE A 217 3.35 30.09 20.83
C ILE A 217 4.56 29.46 21.54
N LYS A 218 5.79 29.70 21.05
CA LYS A 218 7.02 29.27 21.74
C LYS A 218 7.25 30.00 23.07
N TYR A 219 6.88 31.27 23.17
CA TYR A 219 6.99 32.06 24.41
C TYR A 219 5.96 31.64 25.47
N VAL A 220 4.73 31.33 25.06
CA VAL A 220 3.63 30.90 25.94
C VAL A 220 3.88 29.52 26.54
N LYS A 221 4.45 28.59 25.77
CA LYS A 221 4.76 27.23 26.23
C LYS A 221 5.90 27.20 27.28
N ALA A 222 6.78 28.20 27.28
CA ALA A 222 7.87 28.33 28.25
C ALA A 222 7.45 28.93 29.60
N GLN A 223 6.32 29.68 29.68
CA GLN A 223 5.87 30.32 30.93
C GLN A 223 4.80 29.53 31.70
N GLN A 224 4.15 28.52 31.11
CA GLN A 224 3.06 27.76 31.76
C GLN A 224 3.52 26.68 32.76
N LEU A 225 4.84 26.52 32.99
CA LEU A 225 5.40 25.50 33.89
C LEU A 225 5.77 25.97 35.31
N LYS A 226 5.34 27.15 35.79
CA LYS A 226 5.54 27.56 37.20
C LYS A 226 4.30 28.22 37.84
N SER A 227 3.91 27.62 38.96
CA SER A 227 2.74 27.76 39.86
C SER A 227 2.38 29.15 40.43
N GLY A 228 1.08 29.36 40.73
CA GLY A 228 0.54 30.16 41.85
C GLY A 228 0.11 31.61 41.57
N ALA A 229 -1.18 31.94 41.79
CA ALA A 229 -1.76 33.25 41.46
C ALA A 229 -1.24 34.41 42.35
N SER A 230 -0.42 35.28 41.76
CA SER A 230 0.10 36.55 42.29
C SER A 230 -0.68 37.77 41.71
N PRO A 231 -0.63 38.96 42.34
CA PRO A 231 -1.17 40.22 41.80
C PRO A 231 -0.77 40.57 40.35
N GLU A 232 0.26 39.95 39.80
CA GLU A 232 0.61 40.02 38.37
C GLU A 232 -0.47 39.42 37.44
N VAL A 233 -1.26 38.44 37.91
CA VAL A 233 -2.36 37.84 37.13
C VAL A 233 -3.47 38.87 36.87
N LYS A 234 -3.74 39.78 37.81
CA LYS A 234 -4.72 40.86 37.61
C LYS A 234 -4.23 41.89 36.59
N LYS A 235 -2.93 42.20 36.60
CA LYS A 235 -2.30 43.07 35.61
C LYS A 235 -2.31 42.42 34.23
N LYS A 236 -1.95 41.13 34.14
CA LYS A 236 -2.02 40.34 32.90
C LYS A 236 -3.44 40.22 32.36
N LEU A 237 -4.46 40.02 33.21
CA LEU A 237 -5.87 40.01 32.80
C LEU A 237 -6.29 41.38 32.23
N SER A 238 -5.80 42.48 32.81
CA SER A 238 -6.06 43.82 32.29
C SER A 238 -5.38 44.06 30.93
N GLU A 239 -4.14 43.58 30.76
CA GLU A 239 -3.40 43.63 29.49
C GLU A 239 -4.04 42.71 28.42
N GLU A 240 -4.55 41.54 28.82
CA GLU A 240 -5.27 40.60 27.95
C GLU A 240 -6.63 41.16 27.51
N SER A 241 -7.35 41.83 28.42
CA SER A 241 -8.61 42.50 28.08
C SER A 241 -8.40 43.70 27.15
N ALA A 242 -7.27 44.42 27.29
CA ALA A 242 -6.91 45.53 26.41
C ALA A 242 -6.52 45.04 25.00
N THR A 243 -5.73 43.96 24.93
CA THR A 243 -5.35 43.34 23.65
C THR A 243 -6.56 42.72 22.94
N ARG A 244 -7.47 42.09 23.69
CA ARG A 244 -8.75 41.59 23.13
C ARG A 244 -9.61 42.71 22.55
N ARG A 245 -9.74 43.84 23.24
CA ARG A 245 -10.44 45.03 22.70
C ARG A 245 -9.77 45.57 21.45
N GLN A 246 -8.44 45.59 21.41
CA GLN A 246 -7.69 46.03 20.23
C GLN A 246 -7.90 45.09 19.02
N LEU A 247 -7.95 43.78 19.26
CA LEU A 247 -8.27 42.77 18.25
C LEU A 247 -9.72 42.89 17.77
N GLU A 248 -10.68 43.15 18.66
CA GLU A 248 -12.08 43.40 18.29
C GLU A 248 -12.21 44.64 17.40
N ILE A 249 -11.49 45.73 17.70
CA ILE A 249 -11.44 46.94 16.86
C ILE A 249 -10.80 46.65 15.50
N GLN A 250 -9.72 45.87 15.45
CA GLN A 250 -9.10 45.45 14.19
C GLN A 250 -10.04 44.58 13.35
N LEU A 251 -10.79 43.68 13.99
CA LEU A 251 -11.75 42.81 13.33
C LEU A 251 -12.92 43.62 12.75
N GLN A 252 -13.43 44.61 13.48
CA GLN A 252 -14.41 45.56 12.96
C GLN A 252 -13.87 46.36 11.76
N ARG A 253 -12.64 46.88 11.85
CA ARG A 253 -12.00 47.59 10.73
C ARG A 253 -11.84 46.70 9.49
N ASN A 254 -11.44 45.44 9.68
CA ASN A 254 -11.31 44.48 8.59
C ASN A 254 -12.68 44.12 7.98
N GLN A 255 -13.73 44.02 8.79
CA GLN A 255 -15.11 43.83 8.31
C GLN A 255 -15.59 45.02 7.48
N GLU A 256 -15.31 46.25 7.89
CA GLU A 256 -15.63 47.45 7.10
C GLU A 256 -14.88 47.49 5.76
N ILE A 257 -13.59 47.13 5.75
CA ILE A 257 -12.80 47.03 4.51
C ILE A 257 -13.38 45.96 3.59
N LEU A 258 -13.73 44.78 4.12
CA LEU A 258 -14.36 43.71 3.34
C LEU A 258 -15.72 44.12 2.78
N ASN A 259 -16.54 44.83 3.56
CA ASN A 259 -17.84 45.32 3.09
C ASN A 259 -17.69 46.37 1.98
N ASN A 260 -16.71 47.28 2.11
CA ASN A 260 -16.40 48.24 1.07
C ASN A 260 -15.88 47.57 -0.22
N LEU A 261 -15.04 46.55 -0.09
CA LEU A 261 -14.55 45.77 -1.23
C LEU A 261 -15.67 44.97 -1.91
N LYS A 262 -16.57 44.34 -1.13
CA LYS A 262 -17.77 43.66 -1.64
C LYS A 262 -18.65 44.64 -2.43
N ALA A 263 -18.91 45.82 -1.89
CA ALA A 263 -19.69 46.85 -2.59
C ALA A 263 -19.02 47.33 -3.90
N GLN A 264 -17.68 47.43 -3.94
CA GLN A 264 -16.96 47.76 -5.17
C GLN A 264 -17.01 46.63 -6.21
N ILE A 265 -16.93 45.37 -5.77
CA ILE A 265 -17.04 44.18 -6.64
C ILE A 265 -18.45 44.08 -7.21
N ASP A 266 -19.49 44.28 -6.40
CA ASP A 266 -20.89 44.27 -6.84
C ASP A 266 -21.17 45.39 -7.86
N LYS A 267 -20.60 46.58 -7.65
CA LYS A 267 -20.70 47.70 -8.59
C LYS A 267 -20.02 47.40 -9.93
N LYS A 268 -18.86 46.71 -9.94
CA LYS A 268 -18.18 46.28 -11.16
C LYS A 268 -18.87 45.10 -11.85
N LEU A 269 -19.46 44.20 -11.07
CA LEU A 269 -20.32 43.14 -11.59
C LEU A 269 -21.53 43.77 -12.30
N LEU A 270 -22.05 44.88 -11.79
CA LEU A 270 -23.19 45.60 -12.38
C LEU A 270 -22.98 46.12 -13.81
N GLU A 271 -21.73 46.14 -14.30
CA GLU A 271 -21.36 46.57 -15.66
C GLU A 271 -21.23 45.41 -16.65
N LYS A 272 -21.31 44.15 -16.19
CA LYS A 272 -21.13 42.94 -17.01
C LYS A 272 -22.47 42.32 -17.43
N PRO A 273 -22.50 41.47 -18.48
CA PRO A 273 -23.69 40.71 -18.88
C PRO A 273 -24.28 39.89 -17.72
N ARG A 274 -25.61 39.76 -17.70
CA ARG A 274 -26.37 39.13 -16.59
C ARG A 274 -25.88 37.73 -16.23
N GLU A 275 -25.53 36.93 -17.24
CA GLU A 275 -25.06 35.55 -17.07
C GLU A 275 -23.66 35.47 -16.44
N PHE A 276 -22.77 36.41 -16.76
CA PHE A 276 -21.44 36.51 -16.13
C PHE A 276 -21.53 36.91 -14.65
N ARG A 277 -22.52 37.74 -14.30
CA ARG A 277 -22.80 38.08 -12.90
C ARG A 277 -23.29 36.88 -12.11
N GLU A 278 -24.20 36.10 -12.69
CA GLU A 278 -24.73 34.89 -12.05
C GLU A 278 -23.63 33.84 -11.83
N LEU A 279 -22.72 33.64 -12.78
CA LEU A 279 -21.56 32.75 -12.62
C LEU A 279 -20.63 33.24 -11.51
N LYS A 280 -20.24 34.52 -11.53
CA LYS A 280 -19.33 35.08 -10.53
C LYS A 280 -19.93 35.10 -9.13
N GLN A 281 -21.23 35.34 -9.00
CA GLN A 281 -21.94 35.25 -7.72
C GLN A 281 -21.95 33.82 -7.17
N LYS A 282 -22.11 32.80 -8.04
CA LYS A 282 -22.04 31.39 -7.64
C LYS A 282 -20.62 30.95 -7.29
N GLU A 283 -19.59 31.40 -8.01
CA GLU A 283 -18.18 31.14 -7.68
C GLU A 283 -17.80 31.77 -6.32
N LEU A 284 -18.28 32.98 -6.03
CA LEU A 284 -18.06 33.63 -4.74
C LEU A 284 -18.80 32.90 -3.60
N ALA A 285 -20.04 32.47 -3.84
CA ALA A 285 -20.80 31.69 -2.86
C ALA A 285 -20.15 30.33 -2.57
N LEU A 286 -19.62 29.65 -3.60
CA LEU A 286 -18.87 28.41 -3.44
C LEU A 286 -17.60 28.61 -2.61
N ALA A 287 -16.79 29.63 -2.93
CA ALA A 287 -15.58 29.95 -2.19
C ALA A 287 -15.84 30.32 -0.73
N GLU A 288 -16.93 31.06 -0.46
CA GLU A 288 -17.36 31.35 0.91
C GLU A 288 -17.72 30.06 1.65
N LYS A 289 -18.48 29.15 1.04
CA LYS A 289 -18.87 27.87 1.65
C LYS A 289 -17.69 26.94 1.90
N GLU A 290 -16.76 26.81 0.94
CA GLU A 290 -15.53 26.04 1.13
C GLU A 290 -14.66 26.60 2.26
N SER A 291 -14.55 27.93 2.37
CA SER A 291 -13.79 28.54 3.46
C SER A 291 -14.44 28.30 4.84
N THR A 292 -15.78 28.35 4.91
CA THR A 292 -16.51 28.04 6.15
C THR A 292 -16.37 26.58 6.56
N LEU A 293 -16.32 25.66 5.59
CA LEU A 293 -16.12 24.24 5.82
C LEU A 293 -14.70 23.96 6.33
N LYS A 294 -13.66 24.53 5.70
CA LYS A 294 -12.27 24.42 6.16
C LYS A 294 -12.06 25.01 7.56
N ALA A 295 -12.70 26.14 7.87
CA ALA A 295 -12.64 26.72 9.22
C ALA A 295 -13.24 25.77 10.26
N ARG A 296 -14.40 25.15 9.97
CA ARG A 296 -15.03 24.18 10.87
C ARG A 296 -14.25 22.87 11.03
N GLU A 297 -13.68 22.35 9.95
CA GLU A 297 -12.80 21.17 10.01
C GLU A 297 -11.58 21.45 10.91
N SER A 298 -11.02 22.67 10.84
CA SER A 298 -9.92 23.07 11.71
C SER A 298 -10.36 23.25 13.18
N GLU A 299 -11.54 23.81 13.43
CA GLU A 299 -12.11 23.92 14.79
C GLU A 299 -12.35 22.54 15.42
N LEU A 300 -12.91 21.59 14.65
CA LEU A 300 -13.12 20.21 15.09
C LEU A 300 -11.79 19.48 15.31
N GLY A 301 -10.78 19.70 14.46
CA GLY A 301 -9.44 19.15 14.67
C GLY A 301 -8.81 19.63 15.97
N VAL A 302 -8.93 20.93 16.29
CA VAL A 302 -8.43 21.50 17.55
C VAL A 302 -9.21 20.95 18.76
N LEU A 303 -10.53 20.82 18.66
CA LEU A 303 -11.35 20.21 19.72
C LEU A 303 -11.01 18.72 19.93
N GLN A 304 -10.74 17.99 18.86
CA GLN A 304 -10.36 16.58 18.90
C GLN A 304 -8.94 16.37 19.46
N GLU A 305 -8.01 17.28 19.15
CA GLU A 305 -6.68 17.32 19.78
C GLU A 305 -6.76 17.69 21.27
N ALA A 306 -7.63 18.64 21.64
CA ALA A 306 -7.87 19.01 23.03
C ALA A 306 -8.49 17.85 23.84
N ALA A 307 -9.41 17.08 23.23
CA ALA A 307 -9.99 15.88 23.85
C ALA A 307 -8.96 14.76 24.03
N ARG A 308 -8.01 14.60 23.08
CA ARG A 308 -6.90 13.63 23.18
C ARG A 308 -5.79 14.04 24.15
N GLY A 309 -5.69 15.33 24.45
CA GLY A 309 -4.64 15.92 25.30
C GLY A 309 -5.00 16.10 26.77
N ALA A 310 -6.20 15.72 27.23
CA ALA A 310 -6.63 15.90 28.61
C ALA A 310 -5.87 14.94 29.55
N PRO A 311 -5.08 15.43 30.53
CA PRO A 311 -4.51 14.59 31.57
C PRO A 311 -5.64 14.19 32.53
N GLY A 312 -5.80 12.89 32.74
CA GLY A 312 -6.64 12.36 33.79
C GLY A 312 -5.99 12.59 35.15
N ASP A 313 -6.25 13.74 35.77
CA ASP A 313 -6.26 13.85 37.24
C ASP A 313 -7.05 15.08 37.70
N GLY A 314 -7.82 14.92 38.79
CA GLY A 314 -8.57 16.00 39.44
C GLY A 314 -10.02 15.66 39.73
N GLY A 315 -10.28 15.12 40.92
CA GLY A 315 -11.57 14.63 41.40
C GLY A 315 -12.75 15.59 41.16
N GLY A 316 -13.72 15.11 40.39
CA GLY A 316 -15.09 15.62 40.29
C GLY A 316 -15.99 14.42 40.01
N SER A 317 -17.16 14.36 40.67
CA SER A 317 -18.11 13.22 40.61
C SER A 317 -18.19 12.63 39.21
N ASP A 318 -17.92 11.32 39.07
CA ASP A 318 -17.91 10.59 37.78
C ASP A 318 -19.19 10.80 36.96
N GLU A 319 -20.30 11.12 37.63
CA GLU A 319 -21.59 11.44 37.00
C GLU A 319 -21.58 12.77 36.21
N LEU A 320 -20.86 13.78 36.69
CA LEU A 320 -20.69 15.05 35.97
C LEU A 320 -19.79 14.85 34.74
N ARG A 321 -18.74 14.03 34.88
CA ARG A 321 -17.83 13.69 33.76
C ARG A 321 -18.57 12.95 32.66
N HIS A 322 -19.38 11.95 33.01
CA HIS A 322 -20.19 11.20 32.05
C HIS A 322 -21.20 12.09 31.32
N ARG A 323 -21.89 13.00 32.04
CA ARG A 323 -22.81 13.97 31.39
C ARG A 323 -22.08 14.95 30.47
N PHE A 324 -20.88 15.41 30.87
CA PHE A 324 -20.04 16.27 30.01
C PHE A 324 -19.56 15.52 28.75
N GLU A 325 -19.18 14.25 28.87
CA GLU A 325 -18.79 13.40 27.73
C GLU A 325 -19.97 13.12 26.79
N GLU A 326 -21.16 12.86 27.32
CA GLU A 326 -22.38 12.71 26.52
C GLU A 326 -22.79 14.01 25.82
N GLU A 327 -22.67 15.16 26.50
CA GLU A 327 -22.95 16.47 25.91
C GLU A 327 -21.92 16.84 24.83
N LEU A 328 -20.65 16.46 25.01
CA LEU A 328 -19.60 16.61 24.00
C LEU A 328 -19.86 15.72 22.79
N ARG A 329 -20.21 14.44 22.99
CA ARG A 329 -20.61 13.52 21.90
C ARG A 329 -21.82 14.02 21.12
N GLY A 330 -22.82 14.57 21.81
CA GLY A 330 -23.99 15.18 21.18
C GLY A 330 -23.62 16.37 20.30
N LYS A 331 -22.75 17.27 20.81
CA LYS A 331 -22.25 18.43 20.05
C LYS A 331 -21.36 18.03 18.88
N GLU A 332 -20.57 16.97 19.01
CA GLU A 332 -19.76 16.40 17.93
C GLU A 332 -20.65 15.83 16.82
N GLN A 333 -21.66 15.03 17.16
CA GLN A 333 -22.61 14.49 16.18
C GLN A 333 -23.38 15.59 15.44
N ASP A 334 -23.83 16.62 16.16
CA ASP A 334 -24.51 17.77 15.55
C ASP A 334 -23.58 18.59 14.65
N SER A 335 -22.29 18.64 14.96
CA SER A 335 -21.29 19.33 14.13
C SER A 335 -20.99 18.54 12.85
N LEU A 336 -20.86 17.21 12.95
CA LEU A 336 -20.71 16.31 11.81
C LEU A 336 -21.91 16.37 10.87
N ARG A 337 -23.14 16.36 11.41
CA ARG A 337 -24.37 16.51 10.60
C ARG A 337 -24.41 17.81 9.81
N LYS A 338 -24.00 18.93 10.45
CA LYS A 338 -23.95 20.25 9.80
C LYS A 338 -22.82 20.32 8.76
N GLU A 339 -21.72 19.62 8.99
CA GLU A 339 -20.62 19.49 8.04
C GLU A 339 -21.05 18.71 6.80
N ASP A 340 -21.73 17.57 6.98
CA ASP A 340 -22.31 16.78 5.88
C ASP A 340 -23.31 17.58 5.05
N GLU A 341 -24.15 18.39 5.71
CA GLU A 341 -25.09 19.28 5.02
C GLU A 341 -24.35 20.38 4.21
N LEU A 342 -23.26 20.94 4.74
CA LEU A 342 -22.42 21.89 4.02
C LEU A 342 -21.70 21.23 2.84
N LYS A 343 -21.16 20.02 3.02
CA LYS A 343 -20.54 19.22 1.94
C LYS A 343 -21.51 18.98 0.79
N ARG A 344 -22.74 18.56 1.08
CA ARG A 344 -23.80 18.39 0.07
C ARG A 344 -24.09 19.68 -0.70
N ARG A 345 -24.11 20.83 -0.02
CA ARG A 345 -24.37 22.14 -0.66
C ARG A 345 -23.18 22.61 -1.50
N VAL A 346 -21.95 22.32 -1.09
CA VAL A 346 -20.73 22.59 -1.88
C VAL A 346 -20.78 21.80 -3.20
N ILE A 347 -21.09 20.50 -3.15
CA ILE A 347 -21.21 19.65 -4.35
C ILE A 347 -22.24 20.23 -5.34
N VAL A 348 -23.42 20.62 -4.86
CA VAL A 348 -24.46 21.22 -5.73
C VAL A 348 -24.01 22.54 -6.35
N LEU A 349 -23.23 23.35 -5.63
CA LEU A 349 -22.70 24.60 -6.15
C LEU A 349 -21.55 24.38 -7.15
N GLU A 350 -20.68 23.41 -6.90
CA GLU A 350 -19.63 22.98 -7.83
C GLU A 350 -20.21 22.49 -9.15
N GLU A 351 -21.24 21.65 -9.10
CA GLU A 351 -21.96 21.16 -10.28
C GLU A 351 -22.52 22.34 -11.11
N GLN A 352 -23.15 23.31 -10.44
CA GLN A 352 -23.65 24.50 -11.10
C GLN A 352 -22.52 25.32 -11.74
N VAL A 353 -21.42 25.58 -11.01
CA VAL A 353 -20.27 26.34 -11.52
C VAL A 353 -19.62 25.63 -12.72
N ASN A 354 -19.46 24.31 -12.65
CA ASN A 354 -18.91 23.51 -13.75
C ASN A 354 -19.80 23.57 -14.98
N LYS A 355 -21.11 23.48 -14.81
CA LYS A 355 -22.08 23.65 -15.90
C LYS A 355 -21.89 24.97 -16.64
N TYR A 356 -21.82 26.09 -15.93
CA TYR A 356 -21.60 27.40 -16.55
C TYR A 356 -20.21 27.53 -17.19
N LYS A 357 -19.16 26.93 -16.60
CA LYS A 357 -17.81 26.92 -17.21
C LYS A 357 -17.77 26.14 -18.52
N ILE A 358 -18.52 25.04 -18.60
CA ILE A 358 -18.65 24.26 -19.84
C ILE A 358 -19.41 25.07 -20.88
N GLU A 359 -20.50 25.73 -20.50
CA GLU A 359 -21.26 26.64 -21.38
C GLU A 359 -20.38 27.78 -21.92
N ASP A 360 -19.49 28.36 -21.09
CA ASP A 360 -18.55 29.40 -21.50
C ASP A 360 -17.46 28.87 -22.48
N LYS A 361 -16.93 27.67 -22.23
CA LYS A 361 -15.98 27.00 -23.14
C LYS A 361 -16.62 26.69 -24.49
N LEU A 362 -17.85 26.17 -24.51
CA LEU A 362 -18.56 25.87 -25.75
C LEU A 362 -18.86 27.15 -26.54
N ARG A 363 -19.15 28.26 -25.86
CA ARG A 363 -19.35 29.57 -26.49
C ARG A 363 -18.06 30.15 -27.08
N THR A 364 -16.94 30.03 -26.38
CA THR A 364 -15.63 30.49 -26.88
C THR A 364 -15.16 29.66 -28.08
N GLU A 365 -15.35 28.34 -28.06
CA GLU A 365 -15.06 27.46 -29.19
C GLU A 365 -15.98 27.75 -30.39
N SER A 366 -17.27 28.01 -30.16
CA SER A 366 -18.22 28.42 -31.19
C SER A 366 -17.83 29.77 -31.82
N ALA A 367 -17.32 30.72 -31.01
CA ALA A 367 -16.82 31.99 -31.51
C ALA A 367 -15.57 31.84 -32.39
N GLN A 368 -14.67 30.88 -32.09
CA GLN A 368 -13.47 30.60 -32.88
C GLN A 368 -13.75 29.92 -34.23
N LEU A 369 -14.89 29.23 -34.34
CA LEU A 369 -15.33 28.57 -35.57
C LEU A 369 -16.09 29.53 -36.51
N LYS A 370 -16.46 30.71 -36.03
CA LYS A 370 -17.26 31.69 -36.78
C LYS A 370 -16.39 32.43 -37.80
N GLY A 371 -16.76 32.35 -39.09
CA GLY A 371 -16.05 33.00 -40.21
C GLY A 371 -15.01 32.14 -40.92
N LYS A 372 -14.79 30.89 -40.49
CA LYS A 372 -13.92 29.94 -41.18
C LYS A 372 -14.61 29.31 -42.40
N PRO A 373 -13.86 28.92 -43.46
CA PRO A 373 -14.39 28.20 -44.61
C PRO A 373 -15.07 26.89 -44.18
N LYS A 374 -16.18 26.53 -44.83
CA LYS A 374 -17.00 25.35 -44.50
C LYS A 374 -16.20 24.04 -44.43
N ILE A 375 -15.22 23.87 -45.33
CA ILE A 375 -14.32 22.71 -45.38
C ILE A 375 -13.47 22.59 -44.11
N GLU A 376 -13.00 23.71 -43.57
CA GLU A 376 -12.17 23.73 -42.36
C GLU A 376 -13.01 23.45 -41.11
N VAL A 377 -14.26 23.93 -41.08
CA VAL A 377 -15.22 23.64 -40.01
C VAL A 377 -15.60 22.15 -40.01
N ASP A 378 -15.91 21.58 -41.18
CA ASP A 378 -16.28 20.17 -41.31
C ASP A 378 -15.13 19.24 -40.89
N ALA A 379 -13.88 19.59 -41.22
CA ALA A 379 -12.69 18.85 -40.79
C ALA A 379 -12.46 18.91 -39.27
N ILE A 380 -12.67 20.08 -38.64
CA ILE A 380 -12.56 20.24 -37.19
C ILE A 380 -13.67 19.45 -36.46
N MET A 381 -14.89 19.46 -37.00
CA MET A 381 -16.02 18.73 -36.43
C MET A 381 -15.83 17.21 -36.54
N ALA A 382 -15.37 16.69 -37.68
CA ALA A 382 -15.06 15.26 -37.84
C ALA A 382 -13.94 14.79 -36.90
N LYS A 383 -12.92 15.63 -36.67
CA LYS A 383 -11.85 15.33 -35.70
C LYS A 383 -12.38 15.33 -34.25
N LYS A 384 -13.27 16.25 -33.91
CA LYS A 384 -13.92 16.27 -32.57
C LYS A 384 -14.87 15.10 -32.37
N GLU A 385 -15.62 14.71 -33.40
CA GLU A 385 -16.54 13.56 -33.35
C GLU A 385 -15.77 12.27 -33.07
N THR A 386 -14.66 12.04 -33.77
CA THR A 386 -13.79 10.88 -33.52
C THR A 386 -13.15 10.91 -32.14
N GLU A 387 -12.74 12.08 -31.64
CA GLU A 387 -12.21 12.23 -30.28
C GLU A 387 -13.28 11.99 -29.20
N LEU A 388 -14.52 12.43 -29.42
CA LEU A 388 -15.64 12.21 -28.50
C LEU A 388 -16.05 10.73 -28.47
N LEU A 389 -16.11 10.06 -29.63
CA LEU A 389 -16.39 8.63 -29.71
C LEU A 389 -15.31 7.79 -29.00
N ALA A 390 -14.03 8.18 -29.13
CA ALA A 390 -12.93 7.53 -28.40
C ALA A 390 -13.06 7.74 -26.88
N LYS A 391 -13.44 8.94 -26.44
CA LYS A 391 -13.67 9.23 -25.02
C LYS A 391 -14.88 8.47 -24.47
N GLU A 392 -15.99 8.41 -25.19
CA GLU A 392 -17.19 7.66 -24.79
C GLU A 392 -16.87 6.16 -24.62
N LYS A 393 -16.14 5.56 -25.57
CA LYS A 393 -15.67 4.17 -25.45
C LYS A 393 -14.75 3.97 -24.24
N SER A 394 -13.86 4.92 -23.95
CA SER A 394 -12.97 4.84 -22.79
C SER A 394 -13.71 4.96 -21.46
N ILE A 395 -14.77 5.77 -21.39
CA ILE A 395 -15.60 5.95 -20.21
C ILE A 395 -16.37 4.65 -19.93
N LEU A 396 -16.99 4.06 -20.95
CA LEU A 396 -17.74 2.80 -20.80
C LEU A 396 -16.86 1.65 -20.28
N ILE A 397 -15.62 1.55 -20.75
CA ILE A 397 -14.67 0.54 -20.27
C ILE A 397 -14.34 0.78 -18.79
N ARG A 398 -14.09 2.04 -18.40
CA ARG A 398 -13.81 2.41 -17.00
C ARG A 398 -15.02 2.18 -16.10
N GLU A 399 -16.23 2.44 -16.57
CA GLU A 399 -17.45 2.18 -15.81
C GLU A 399 -17.67 0.69 -15.55
N ALA A 400 -17.40 -0.16 -16.54
CA ALA A 400 -17.45 -1.61 -16.38
C ALA A 400 -16.37 -2.11 -15.39
N GLU A 401 -15.17 -1.54 -15.43
CA GLU A 401 -14.08 -1.85 -14.51
C GLU A 401 -14.39 -1.42 -13.07
N ILE A 402 -14.93 -0.21 -12.89
CA ILE A 402 -15.41 0.29 -11.59
C ILE A 402 -16.47 -0.65 -11.03
N GLN A 403 -17.45 -1.06 -11.84
CA GLN A 403 -18.51 -1.94 -11.37
C GLN A 403 -17.96 -3.29 -10.91
N ARG A 404 -17.02 -3.86 -11.67
CA ARG A 404 -16.34 -5.10 -11.29
C ARG A 404 -15.56 -4.96 -9.98
N LEU A 405 -14.87 -3.83 -9.78
CA LEU A 405 -14.12 -3.55 -8.55
C LEU A 405 -15.04 -3.35 -7.34
N LYS A 406 -16.23 -2.76 -7.53
CA LYS A 406 -17.27 -2.66 -6.49
C LYS A 406 -17.76 -4.04 -6.06
N ASP A 407 -18.10 -4.88 -7.03
CA ASP A 407 -18.60 -6.23 -6.75
C ASP A 407 -17.52 -7.08 -6.02
N GLU A 408 -16.24 -6.92 -6.37
CA GLU A 408 -15.12 -7.58 -5.69
C GLU A 408 -14.92 -7.03 -4.26
N LEU A 409 -15.06 -5.72 -4.08
CA LEU A 409 -14.97 -5.08 -2.76
C LEU A 409 -16.09 -5.57 -1.84
N ASP A 410 -17.32 -5.63 -2.32
CA ASP A 410 -18.47 -6.12 -1.54
C ASP A 410 -18.25 -7.58 -1.14
N GLY A 411 -17.78 -8.43 -2.06
CA GLY A 411 -17.43 -9.82 -1.76
C GLY A 411 -16.36 -9.95 -0.67
N LYS A 412 -15.29 -9.16 -0.75
CA LYS A 412 -14.22 -9.13 0.28
C LYS A 412 -14.71 -8.58 1.62
N THR A 413 -15.65 -7.64 1.60
CA THR A 413 -16.23 -7.05 2.81
C THR A 413 -17.10 -8.08 3.54
N ASP A 414 -17.88 -8.87 2.80
CA ASP A 414 -18.68 -9.97 3.34
C ASP A 414 -17.81 -11.11 3.89
N GLU A 415 -16.72 -11.45 3.21
CA GLU A 415 -15.74 -12.42 3.71
C GLU A 415 -15.10 -11.95 5.03
N LEU A 416 -14.69 -10.68 5.10
CA LEU A 416 -14.19 -10.07 6.33
C LEU A 416 -15.22 -10.12 7.45
N LYS A 417 -16.49 -9.90 7.16
CA LYS A 417 -17.58 -9.94 8.14
C LYS A 417 -17.77 -11.35 8.68
N ARG A 418 -17.77 -12.36 7.80
CA ARG A 418 -17.84 -13.78 8.17
C ARG A 418 -16.65 -14.24 9.01
N LEU A 419 -15.47 -13.65 8.82
CA LEU A 419 -14.28 -13.94 9.63
C LEU A 419 -14.28 -13.19 10.97
N LYS A 420 -14.82 -11.97 11.02
CA LYS A 420 -14.89 -11.14 12.23
C LYS A 420 -15.84 -11.69 13.29
N GLU A 421 -16.99 -12.24 12.90
CA GLU A 421 -17.98 -12.76 13.87
C GLU A 421 -17.43 -13.89 14.77
N PRO A 422 -16.78 -14.95 14.24
CA PRO A 422 -16.15 -15.97 15.07
C PRO A 422 -14.95 -15.47 15.88
N LEU A 423 -14.21 -14.48 15.36
CA LEU A 423 -13.09 -13.86 16.06
C LEU A 423 -13.57 -13.06 17.27
N GLY A 424 -14.61 -12.24 17.13
CA GLY A 424 -15.20 -11.49 18.24
C GLY A 424 -15.74 -12.39 19.34
N TYR A 425 -16.42 -13.50 18.99
CA TYR A 425 -16.86 -14.49 19.98
C TYR A 425 -15.69 -15.11 20.73
N LYS A 426 -14.59 -15.46 20.04
CA LYS A 426 -13.39 -16.00 20.67
C LYS A 426 -12.64 -14.96 21.52
N GLU A 427 -12.60 -13.70 21.09
CA GLU A 427 -12.02 -12.61 21.86
C GLU A 427 -12.79 -12.40 23.17
N GLU A 428 -14.13 -12.36 23.13
CA GLU A 428 -14.96 -12.29 24.34
C GLU A 428 -14.79 -13.51 25.24
N GLU A 429 -14.65 -14.71 24.67
CA GLU A 429 -14.39 -15.95 25.44
C GLU A 429 -13.01 -15.93 26.11
N LEU A 430 -11.99 -15.41 25.43
CA LEU A 430 -10.64 -15.23 25.98
C LEU A 430 -10.62 -14.17 27.08
N LEU A 431 -11.32 -13.04 26.88
CA LEU A 431 -11.41 -11.97 27.87
C LEU A 431 -12.09 -12.46 29.17
N ARG A 432 -13.18 -13.23 29.05
CA ARG A 432 -13.81 -13.88 30.21
C ARG A 432 -12.88 -14.88 30.90
N ARG A 433 -12.07 -15.63 30.14
CA ARG A 433 -11.07 -16.56 30.70
C ARG A 433 -9.93 -15.83 31.40
N GLU A 434 -9.47 -14.70 30.85
CA GLU A 434 -8.46 -13.85 31.48
C GLU A 434 -8.97 -13.22 32.78
N GLU A 435 -10.21 -12.70 32.77
CA GLU A 435 -10.86 -12.18 33.97
C GLU A 435 -11.03 -13.26 35.05
N ASP A 436 -11.44 -14.47 34.65
CA ASP A 436 -11.53 -15.63 35.55
C ASP A 436 -10.16 -16.04 36.12
N LEU A 437 -9.11 -16.03 35.29
CA LEU A 437 -7.74 -16.33 35.73
C LEU A 437 -7.22 -15.27 36.70
N LEU A 438 -7.41 -13.98 36.40
CA LEU A 438 -7.03 -12.88 37.28
C LEU A 438 -7.80 -12.89 38.60
N TYR A 439 -9.09 -13.25 38.56
CA TYR A 439 -9.91 -13.41 39.76
C TYR A 439 -9.38 -14.57 40.63
N ARG A 440 -9.09 -15.73 40.02
CA ARG A 440 -8.50 -16.88 40.72
C ARG A 440 -7.11 -16.55 41.27
N GLU A 441 -6.27 -15.85 40.52
CA GLU A 441 -4.94 -15.43 40.96
C GLU A 441 -5.01 -14.49 42.17
N ARG A 442 -5.92 -13.51 42.16
CA ARG A 442 -6.16 -12.63 43.32
C ARG A 442 -6.66 -13.40 44.53
N LEU A 443 -7.55 -14.38 44.33
CA LEU A 443 -8.02 -15.27 45.40
C LEU A 443 -6.88 -16.11 45.99
N LEU A 444 -6.01 -16.65 45.15
CA LEU A 444 -4.84 -17.41 45.55
C LEU A 444 -3.83 -16.55 46.30
N GLN A 445 -3.57 -15.32 45.85
CA GLN A 445 -2.70 -14.38 46.57
C GLN A 445 -3.30 -13.97 47.92
N ALA A 446 -4.62 -13.79 48.01
CA ALA A 446 -5.32 -13.50 49.26
C ALA A 446 -5.34 -14.70 50.22
N GLU A 447 -5.49 -15.93 49.74
CA GLU A 447 -5.36 -17.13 50.57
C GLU A 447 -3.90 -17.34 51.02
N ARG A 448 -2.92 -17.11 50.14
CA ARG A 448 -1.49 -17.25 50.44
C ARG A 448 -1.04 -16.28 51.53
N THR A 449 -1.48 -15.03 51.45
CA THR A 449 -1.21 -14.02 52.48
C THR A 449 -1.86 -14.37 53.82
N LYS A 450 -3.08 -14.93 53.82
CA LYS A 450 -3.73 -15.46 55.04
C LYS A 450 -2.99 -16.67 55.62
N VAL A 451 -2.50 -17.58 54.77
CA VAL A 451 -1.69 -18.74 55.17
C VAL A 451 -0.38 -18.29 55.80
N ASP A 452 0.29 -17.30 55.22
CA ASP A 452 1.56 -16.78 55.75
C ASP A 452 1.35 -16.06 57.09
N GLN A 453 0.22 -15.37 57.27
CA GLN A 453 -0.19 -14.79 58.55
C GLN A 453 -0.57 -15.86 59.59
N ALA A 454 -1.23 -16.95 59.18
CA ALA A 454 -1.58 -18.07 60.06
C ALA A 454 -0.34 -18.88 60.50
N LYS A 455 0.63 -19.08 59.60
CA LYS A 455 1.95 -19.68 59.90
C LYS A 455 2.74 -18.87 60.91
N ALA A 456 2.61 -17.54 60.90
CA ALA A 456 3.26 -16.65 61.87
C ALA A 456 2.67 -16.78 63.28
N LEU A 457 1.45 -17.32 63.44
CA LEU A 457 0.72 -17.38 64.72
C LEU A 457 0.63 -18.77 65.35
N GLY A 458 1.16 -19.82 64.71
CA GLY A 458 1.41 -21.12 65.35
C GLY A 458 0.18 -21.85 65.89
N GLY A 459 -0.41 -22.74 65.08
CA GLY A 459 -1.03 -23.98 65.55
C GLY A 459 -2.47 -24.29 65.06
N GLY A 460 -2.64 -25.52 64.54
CA GLY A 460 -3.86 -26.32 64.70
C GLY A 460 -4.75 -26.53 63.46
N THR A 461 -4.74 -27.77 62.93
CA THR A 461 -5.69 -28.42 61.98
C THR A 461 -6.01 -27.75 60.63
N GLY A 462 -6.10 -26.42 60.52
CA GLY A 462 -6.31 -25.72 59.24
C GLY A 462 -5.08 -25.69 58.33
N GLU A 463 -3.87 -25.88 58.88
CA GLU A 463 -2.63 -25.99 58.09
C GLU A 463 -2.61 -27.20 57.16
N LEU A 464 -3.29 -28.29 57.52
CA LEU A 464 -3.38 -29.50 56.69
C LEU A 464 -4.33 -29.28 55.51
N GLU A 465 -5.52 -28.72 55.74
CA GLU A 465 -6.49 -28.42 54.68
C GLU A 465 -5.99 -27.36 53.69
N LEU A 466 -5.24 -26.36 54.18
CA LEU A 466 -4.60 -25.35 53.33
C LEU A 466 -3.42 -25.93 52.52
N LYS A 467 -2.68 -26.89 53.08
CA LYS A 467 -1.67 -27.64 52.31
C LYS A 467 -2.32 -28.50 51.22
N GLU A 468 -3.42 -29.18 51.55
CA GLU A 468 -4.16 -30.00 50.59
C GLU A 468 -4.74 -29.15 49.43
N ARG A 469 -5.35 -28.00 49.73
CA ARG A 469 -5.77 -27.04 48.68
C ARG A 469 -4.61 -26.51 47.85
N LEU A 470 -3.49 -26.16 48.48
CA LEU A 470 -2.29 -25.69 47.78
C LEU A 470 -1.76 -26.78 46.83
N ASP A 471 -1.79 -28.04 47.24
CA ASP A 471 -1.32 -29.16 46.41
C ASP A 471 -2.29 -29.45 45.25
N ILE A 472 -3.60 -29.32 45.45
CA ILE A 472 -4.60 -29.38 44.38
C ILE A 472 -4.39 -28.25 43.35
N LEU A 473 -4.16 -27.02 43.82
CA LEU A 473 -3.94 -25.85 42.96
C LEU A 473 -2.61 -25.92 42.21
N LYS A 474 -1.56 -26.44 42.86
CA LYS A 474 -0.28 -26.74 42.18
C LYS A 474 -0.45 -27.81 41.11
N ALA A 475 -1.25 -28.84 41.38
CA ALA A 475 -1.57 -29.86 40.38
C ALA A 475 -2.35 -29.27 39.19
N GLU A 476 -3.32 -28.37 39.44
CA GLU A 476 -4.06 -27.68 38.38
C GLU A 476 -3.15 -26.74 37.56
N ILE A 477 -2.24 -26.01 38.20
CA ILE A 477 -1.25 -25.15 37.51
C ILE A 477 -0.31 -26.02 36.68
N ALA A 478 0.24 -27.11 37.23
CA ALA A 478 1.11 -28.01 36.49
C ALA A 478 0.40 -28.64 35.28
N GLN A 479 -0.88 -28.99 35.43
CA GLN A 479 -1.70 -29.50 34.32
C GLN A 479 -1.92 -28.43 33.23
N LYS A 480 -2.17 -27.17 33.61
CA LYS A 480 -2.33 -26.07 32.66
C LYS A 480 -1.02 -25.66 31.99
N GLU A 481 0.09 -25.66 32.72
CA GLU A 481 1.44 -25.45 32.16
C GLU A 481 1.78 -26.53 31.13
N GLU A 482 1.46 -27.80 31.42
CA GLU A 482 1.62 -28.90 30.45
C GLU A 482 0.72 -28.71 29.22
N GLU A 483 -0.52 -28.28 29.42
CA GLU A 483 -1.44 -27.98 28.32
C GLU A 483 -0.91 -26.84 27.45
N VAL A 484 -0.40 -25.75 28.03
CA VAL A 484 0.24 -24.64 27.31
C VAL A 484 1.48 -25.12 26.56
N ARG A 485 2.37 -25.89 27.20
CA ARG A 485 3.54 -26.48 26.52
C ARG A 485 3.16 -27.36 25.33
N SER A 486 2.11 -28.17 25.48
CA SER A 486 1.61 -29.03 24.40
C SER A 486 1.06 -28.20 23.23
N LYS A 487 0.33 -27.11 23.53
CA LYS A 487 -0.22 -26.18 22.53
C LYS A 487 0.88 -25.39 21.83
N GLU A 488 1.89 -24.92 22.55
CA GLU A 488 3.06 -24.25 21.97
C GLU A 488 3.84 -25.18 21.04
N LYS A 489 4.05 -26.44 21.44
CA LYS A 489 4.69 -27.46 20.60
C LYS A 489 3.87 -27.74 19.33
N TYR A 490 2.55 -27.85 19.45
CA TYR A 490 1.64 -28.01 18.32
C TYR A 490 1.68 -26.80 17.38
N LEU A 491 1.61 -25.57 17.92
CA LEU A 491 1.71 -24.34 17.13
C LEU A 491 3.05 -24.24 16.41
N LYS A 492 4.16 -24.58 17.08
CA LYS A 492 5.49 -24.59 16.46
C LYS A 492 5.58 -25.59 15.32
N ALA A 493 5.13 -26.83 15.52
CA ALA A 493 5.09 -27.85 14.47
C ALA A 493 4.20 -27.41 13.30
N LYS A 494 3.04 -26.81 13.57
CA LYS A 494 2.13 -26.33 12.54
C LYS A 494 2.67 -25.11 11.79
N MET A 495 3.38 -24.21 12.46
CA MET A 495 4.09 -23.10 11.81
C MET A 495 5.21 -23.61 10.89
N GLU A 496 5.95 -24.64 11.31
CA GLU A 496 6.99 -25.25 10.49
C GLU A 496 6.40 -25.98 9.27
N GLU A 497 5.30 -26.69 9.44
CA GLU A 497 4.53 -27.28 8.34
C GLU A 497 4.04 -26.22 7.33
N LEU A 498 3.47 -25.12 7.82
CA LEU A 498 3.03 -24.00 6.98
C LEU A 498 4.20 -23.36 6.23
N ARG A 499 5.36 -23.21 6.87
CA ARG A 499 6.59 -22.69 6.25
C ARG A 499 7.12 -23.62 5.16
N LEU A 500 7.15 -24.92 5.38
CA LEU A 500 7.54 -25.88 4.35
C LEU A 500 6.61 -25.83 3.13
N ARG A 501 5.30 -25.66 3.39
CA ARG A 501 4.32 -25.45 2.32
C ARG A 501 4.54 -24.12 1.58
N GLU A 502 4.84 -23.05 2.30
CA GLU A 502 5.18 -21.74 1.71
C GLU A 502 6.44 -21.83 0.86
N GLN A 503 7.47 -22.53 1.33
CA GLN A 503 8.67 -22.79 0.52
C GLN A 503 8.34 -23.54 -0.77
N GLY A 504 7.52 -24.58 -0.71
CA GLY A 504 7.08 -25.31 -1.91
C GLY A 504 6.32 -24.41 -2.90
N LEU A 505 5.42 -23.55 -2.42
CA LEU A 505 4.71 -22.57 -3.26
C LEU A 505 5.65 -21.53 -3.89
N ILE A 506 6.68 -21.09 -3.15
CA ILE A 506 7.69 -20.17 -3.68
C ILE A 506 8.53 -20.85 -4.76
N GLU A 507 8.94 -22.10 -4.56
CA GLU A 507 9.66 -22.87 -5.57
C GLU A 507 8.82 -23.05 -6.84
N GLU A 508 7.54 -23.39 -6.70
CA GLU A 508 6.58 -23.46 -7.82
C GLU A 508 6.40 -22.09 -8.53
N GLU A 509 6.29 -20.98 -7.78
CA GLU A 509 6.19 -19.64 -8.39
C GLU A 509 7.48 -19.26 -9.14
N ILE A 510 8.65 -19.62 -8.59
CA ILE A 510 9.94 -19.39 -9.25
C ILE A 510 10.02 -20.19 -10.55
N GLU A 511 9.58 -21.45 -10.56
CA GLU A 511 9.55 -22.30 -11.75
C GLU A 511 8.57 -21.74 -12.80
N ALA A 512 7.39 -21.29 -12.38
CA ALA A 512 6.41 -20.66 -13.27
C ALA A 512 6.94 -19.38 -13.95
N ARG A 513 7.92 -18.70 -13.35
CA ARG A 513 8.56 -17.50 -13.91
C ARG A 513 9.88 -17.77 -14.63
N GLU A 514 10.23 -19.02 -14.88
CA GLU A 514 11.44 -19.37 -15.62
C GLU A 514 11.43 -18.79 -17.05
N GLU A 515 10.27 -18.78 -17.72
CA GLU A 515 10.11 -18.16 -19.05
C GLU A 515 10.43 -16.66 -19.03
N GLU A 516 10.00 -15.91 -18.00
CA GLU A 516 10.33 -14.50 -17.85
C GLU A 516 11.84 -14.30 -17.67
N ARG A 517 12.49 -15.17 -16.88
CA ARG A 517 13.94 -15.13 -16.68
C ARG A 517 14.68 -15.40 -17.98
N GLU A 518 14.21 -16.36 -18.78
CA GLU A 518 14.78 -16.60 -20.11
C GLU A 518 14.63 -15.40 -21.04
N LEU A 519 13.49 -14.70 -21.00
CA LEU A 519 13.28 -13.49 -21.77
C LEU A 519 14.23 -12.37 -21.32
N GLU A 520 14.49 -12.20 -20.02
CA GLU A 520 15.48 -11.24 -19.51
C GLU A 520 16.89 -11.56 -20.05
N VAL A 521 17.27 -12.84 -20.09
CA VAL A 521 18.55 -13.28 -20.65
C VAL A 521 18.61 -13.05 -22.17
N LYS A 522 17.54 -13.33 -22.90
CA LYS A 522 17.45 -13.11 -24.36
C LYS A 522 17.50 -11.61 -24.72
N GLN A 523 16.91 -10.75 -23.90
CA GLN A 523 16.90 -9.29 -24.10
C GLN A 523 18.10 -8.57 -23.48
N GLU A 524 18.94 -9.28 -22.71
CA GLU A 524 20.02 -8.73 -21.88
C GLU A 524 19.58 -7.54 -21.00
N LYS A 525 18.33 -7.57 -20.51
CA LYS A 525 17.74 -6.55 -19.62
C LYS A 525 16.94 -7.19 -18.48
N VAL A 526 17.17 -6.73 -17.26
CA VAL A 526 16.42 -7.13 -16.06
C VAL A 526 15.28 -6.15 -15.75
N LYS A 527 14.14 -6.67 -15.28
CA LYS A 527 13.05 -5.84 -14.76
C LYS A 527 13.37 -5.24 -13.40
N THR A 528 12.86 -4.04 -13.17
CA THR A 528 13.06 -3.25 -11.95
C THR A 528 12.07 -3.57 -10.84
N GLY A 529 11.00 -4.33 -11.13
CA GLY A 529 9.91 -4.58 -10.18
C GLY A 529 8.90 -3.44 -10.10
N THR A 530 9.13 -2.35 -10.83
CA THR A 530 8.19 -1.25 -11.01
C THR A 530 7.86 -1.16 -12.50
N PRO A 531 6.68 -1.64 -12.96
CA PRO A 531 6.36 -1.72 -14.39
C PRO A 531 6.53 -0.38 -15.12
N ARG A 532 6.19 0.72 -14.46
CA ARG A 532 6.32 2.06 -15.03
C ARG A 532 7.76 2.55 -15.15
N LEU A 533 8.66 2.03 -14.32
CA LEU A 533 10.10 2.27 -14.45
C LEU A 533 10.68 1.42 -15.58
N ASP A 534 10.19 0.20 -15.76
CA ASP A 534 10.58 -0.64 -16.90
C ASP A 534 10.16 -0.03 -18.23
N ASP A 535 8.96 0.58 -18.31
CA ASP A 535 8.53 1.37 -19.47
C ASP A 535 9.51 2.51 -19.75
N LEU A 536 9.88 3.27 -18.71
CA LEU A 536 10.80 4.40 -18.81
C LEU A 536 12.17 3.96 -19.34
N LEU A 537 12.65 2.78 -18.92
CA LEU A 537 13.93 2.18 -19.31
C LEU A 537 13.86 1.33 -20.59
N LEU A 538 12.76 1.41 -21.34
CA LEU A 538 12.53 0.64 -22.56
C LEU A 538 12.76 -0.87 -22.36
N GLY A 539 12.14 -1.42 -21.31
CA GLY A 539 12.16 -2.84 -21.00
C GLY A 539 12.99 -3.24 -19.78
N GLY A 540 13.69 -2.32 -19.12
CA GLY A 540 14.43 -2.59 -17.88
C GLY A 540 15.90 -2.18 -17.93
N ILE A 541 16.68 -2.61 -16.93
CA ILE A 541 18.09 -2.27 -16.77
C ILE A 541 18.97 -3.29 -17.52
N PRO A 542 19.93 -2.87 -18.38
CA PRO A 542 20.81 -3.82 -19.06
C PRO A 542 21.68 -4.68 -18.12
N PHE A 543 22.11 -5.84 -18.60
CA PHE A 543 23.04 -6.70 -17.85
C PHE A 543 24.41 -6.05 -17.71
N GLY A 544 25.05 -6.25 -16.55
CA GLY A 544 26.36 -5.64 -16.25
C GLY A 544 26.29 -4.16 -15.88
N THR A 545 25.10 -3.57 -15.81
CA THR A 545 24.92 -2.16 -15.42
C THR A 545 25.23 -1.95 -13.94
N ASN A 546 26.03 -0.92 -13.67
CA ASN A 546 26.29 -0.39 -12.34
C ASN A 546 25.67 1.01 -12.25
N ALA A 547 24.59 1.12 -11.48
CA ALA A 547 23.82 2.36 -11.36
C ALA A 547 23.89 2.94 -9.95
N ILE A 548 23.90 4.27 -9.83
CA ILE A 548 23.80 4.95 -8.53
C ILE A 548 22.34 5.32 -8.25
N ALA A 549 21.86 5.12 -7.03
CA ALA A 549 20.66 5.77 -6.51
C ALA A 549 21.07 6.97 -5.66
N TYR A 550 20.97 8.17 -6.24
CA TYR A 550 21.46 9.43 -5.63
C TYR A 550 20.31 10.34 -5.24
N GLY A 551 20.26 10.79 -3.99
CA GLY A 551 19.27 11.78 -3.56
C GLY A 551 19.19 11.97 -2.06
N PRO A 552 18.38 12.92 -1.57
CA PRO A 552 18.26 13.21 -0.15
C PRO A 552 17.74 12.02 0.65
N ALA A 553 17.96 12.02 1.96
CA ALA A 553 17.40 11.01 2.84
C ALA A 553 15.85 11.05 2.82
N HIS A 554 15.22 9.89 3.00
CA HIS A 554 13.76 9.73 3.10
C HIS A 554 12.96 10.08 1.84
N VAL A 555 13.57 10.01 0.66
CA VAL A 555 12.86 10.18 -0.62
C VAL A 555 12.39 8.85 -1.23
N GLY A 556 12.67 7.72 -0.58
CA GLY A 556 12.26 6.39 -1.05
C GLY A 556 13.22 5.75 -2.07
N LYS A 557 14.52 6.08 -2.00
CA LYS A 557 15.56 5.45 -2.84
C LYS A 557 15.65 3.96 -2.55
N GLU A 558 15.60 3.65 -1.26
CA GLU A 558 15.66 2.32 -0.66
C GLU A 558 14.50 1.46 -1.14
N VAL A 559 13.29 2.05 -1.26
CA VAL A 559 12.10 1.34 -1.73
C VAL A 559 12.28 0.84 -3.18
N ILE A 560 12.91 1.64 -4.04
CA ILE A 560 13.21 1.24 -5.43
C ILE A 560 14.28 0.15 -5.45
N VAL A 561 15.32 0.27 -4.63
CA VAL A 561 16.35 -0.77 -4.50
C VAL A 561 15.73 -2.08 -3.98
N ASN A 562 14.90 -2.02 -2.96
CA ASN A 562 14.23 -3.18 -2.37
C ASN A 562 13.25 -3.83 -3.38
N ALA A 563 12.49 -3.03 -4.13
CA ALA A 563 11.63 -3.52 -5.21
C ALA A 563 12.44 -4.20 -6.32
N PHE A 564 13.58 -3.63 -6.70
CA PHE A 564 14.50 -4.22 -7.66
C PHE A 564 15.07 -5.56 -7.18
N MET A 565 15.41 -5.67 -5.90
CA MET A 565 15.94 -6.92 -5.33
C MET A 565 14.82 -7.98 -5.21
N ALA A 566 13.63 -7.58 -4.76
CA ALA A 566 12.47 -8.46 -4.66
C ALA A 566 12.04 -9.04 -6.02
N GLU A 567 12.09 -8.23 -7.08
CA GLU A 567 11.77 -8.70 -8.43
C GLU A 567 12.75 -9.78 -8.94
N GLY A 568 14.02 -9.69 -8.53
CA GLY A 568 14.98 -10.77 -8.81
C GLY A 568 14.62 -12.05 -8.10
N LEU A 569 14.29 -11.95 -6.81
CA LEU A 569 13.93 -13.10 -5.98
C LEU A 569 12.68 -13.82 -6.47
N ARG A 570 11.61 -13.09 -6.85
CA ARG A 570 10.40 -13.70 -7.46
C ARG A 570 10.72 -14.54 -8.68
N LYS A 571 11.76 -14.17 -9.43
CA LYS A 571 12.24 -14.89 -10.60
C LYS A 571 13.33 -15.88 -10.25
N GLY A 572 13.59 -16.21 -8.99
CA GLY A 572 14.68 -17.09 -8.53
C GLY A 572 16.09 -16.64 -8.93
N VAL A 573 16.30 -15.35 -9.16
CA VAL A 573 17.61 -14.75 -9.40
C VAL A 573 18.22 -14.38 -8.06
N PRO A 574 19.45 -14.83 -7.76
CA PRO A 574 20.06 -14.57 -6.48
C PRO A 574 20.43 -13.08 -6.33
N ILE A 575 20.39 -12.62 -5.08
CA ILE A 575 20.66 -11.24 -4.69
C ILE A 575 21.77 -11.17 -3.66
N LEU A 576 22.61 -10.15 -3.77
CA LEU A 576 23.70 -9.85 -2.84
C LEU A 576 23.56 -8.46 -2.25
N TRP A 577 23.45 -8.39 -0.93
CA TRP A 577 23.51 -7.15 -0.17
C TRP A 577 24.94 -6.90 0.31
N VAL A 578 25.47 -5.70 0.05
CA VAL A 578 26.71 -5.23 0.67
C VAL A 578 26.34 -4.11 1.62
N LEU A 579 26.55 -4.34 2.92
CA LEU A 579 26.06 -3.49 4.00
C LEU A 579 27.20 -2.79 4.73
N THR A 580 27.13 -1.47 4.81
CA THR A 580 28.05 -0.59 5.52
C THR A 580 27.34 0.40 6.44
N ASP A 581 26.00 0.49 6.38
CA ASP A 581 25.18 1.41 7.17
C ASP A 581 24.05 0.74 7.98
N LYS A 582 23.76 -0.54 7.73
CA LYS A 582 22.66 -1.29 8.35
C LYS A 582 23.02 -2.72 8.66
N MET A 583 22.29 -3.34 9.59
CA MET A 583 22.42 -4.77 9.88
C MET A 583 21.54 -5.61 8.93
N PRO A 584 21.89 -6.88 8.66
CA PRO A 584 21.04 -7.78 7.86
C PRO A 584 19.60 -7.88 8.38
N GLY A 585 19.39 -7.82 9.70
CA GLY A 585 18.06 -7.82 10.33
C GLY A 585 17.20 -6.64 9.88
N ASP A 586 17.76 -5.42 9.81
CA ASP A 586 17.03 -4.23 9.34
C ASP A 586 16.59 -4.40 7.88
N ILE A 587 17.45 -5.00 7.05
CA ILE A 587 17.14 -5.27 5.64
C ILE A 587 16.01 -6.30 5.52
N ARG A 588 15.97 -7.34 6.37
CA ARG A 588 14.85 -8.30 6.39
C ARG A 588 13.53 -7.62 6.71
N GLU A 589 13.51 -6.77 7.73
CA GLU A 589 12.31 -6.02 8.10
C GLU A 589 11.83 -5.12 6.96
N GLU A 590 12.75 -4.42 6.28
CA GLU A 590 12.43 -3.61 5.10
C GLU A 590 11.89 -4.46 3.95
N MET A 591 12.53 -5.60 3.67
CA MET A 591 12.16 -6.49 2.57
C MET A 591 10.83 -7.19 2.80
N ALA A 592 10.47 -7.50 4.04
CA ALA A 592 9.20 -8.12 4.39
C ALA A 592 7.98 -7.29 3.96
N PHE A 593 8.11 -5.95 3.87
CA PHE A 593 7.05 -5.08 3.33
C PHE A 593 6.87 -5.18 1.82
N VAL A 594 7.93 -5.54 1.08
CA VAL A 594 7.95 -5.59 -0.39
C VAL A 594 7.70 -7.02 -0.90
N LEU A 595 8.27 -8.01 -0.21
CA LEU A 595 8.17 -9.43 -0.52
C LEU A 595 7.88 -10.20 0.78
N PRO A 596 6.60 -10.49 1.06
CA PRO A 596 6.23 -11.42 2.13
C PRO A 596 6.91 -12.78 1.88
N GLY A 597 7.33 -13.46 2.95
CA GLY A 597 8.07 -14.72 2.85
C GLY A 597 9.55 -14.54 2.46
N TYR A 598 10.15 -13.37 2.72
CA TYR A 598 11.55 -13.09 2.37
C TYR A 598 12.56 -14.06 3.01
N GLU A 599 12.30 -14.52 4.24
CA GLU A 599 13.16 -15.47 4.98
C GLU A 599 13.25 -16.83 4.26
N GLU A 600 12.20 -17.22 3.54
CA GLU A 600 12.14 -18.45 2.77
C GLU A 600 13.13 -18.41 1.61
N TYR A 601 13.24 -17.26 0.91
CA TYR A 601 14.27 -17.05 -0.12
C TYR A 601 15.70 -17.09 0.44
N GLU A 602 15.90 -16.66 1.70
CA GLU A 602 17.19 -16.81 2.39
C GLU A 602 17.54 -18.28 2.62
N LYS A 603 16.54 -19.10 3.02
CA LYS A 603 16.72 -20.55 3.22
C LYS A 603 16.98 -21.30 1.91
N LEU A 604 16.39 -20.85 0.81
CA LEU A 604 16.69 -21.35 -0.55
C LEU A 604 18.11 -20.97 -1.03
N GLY A 605 18.83 -20.13 -0.28
CA GLY A 605 20.19 -19.70 -0.60
C GLY A 605 20.27 -18.66 -1.71
N LEU A 606 19.14 -18.03 -2.07
CA LEU A 606 19.07 -16.98 -3.09
C LEU A 606 19.52 -15.62 -2.56
N VAL A 607 19.53 -15.43 -1.24
CA VAL A 607 19.95 -14.18 -0.59
C VAL A 607 21.26 -14.39 0.16
N LYS A 608 22.22 -13.50 -0.06
CA LYS A 608 23.44 -13.42 0.74
C LYS A 608 23.76 -11.98 1.13
N TYR A 609 24.42 -11.84 2.26
CA TYR A 609 24.87 -10.56 2.80
C TYR A 609 26.38 -10.55 2.96
N VAL A 610 26.98 -9.40 2.66
CA VAL A 610 28.34 -9.04 3.08
C VAL A 610 28.21 -7.83 3.98
N ASP A 611 28.48 -8.02 5.26
CA ASP A 611 28.21 -7.02 6.30
C ASP A 611 29.51 -6.54 6.92
N ALA A 612 29.85 -5.28 6.68
CA ALA A 612 30.97 -4.58 7.32
C ALA A 612 30.52 -3.66 8.47
N TYR A 613 29.21 -3.55 8.73
CA TYR A 613 28.64 -2.64 9.71
C TYR A 613 28.51 -3.28 11.10
N SER A 614 27.91 -4.47 11.21
CA SER A 614 27.53 -5.03 12.54
C SER A 614 28.71 -5.22 13.48
N LYS A 615 29.80 -5.80 12.99
CA LYS A 615 31.02 -6.00 13.79
C LYS A 615 31.71 -4.71 14.15
N SER A 616 31.72 -3.73 13.24
CA SER A 616 32.24 -2.39 13.49
C SER A 616 31.45 -1.64 14.57
N MET A 617 30.18 -1.99 14.75
CA MET A 617 29.31 -1.49 15.82
C MET A 617 29.37 -2.34 17.12
N GLY A 618 30.22 -3.36 17.17
CA GLY A 618 30.41 -4.22 18.35
C GLY A 618 29.31 -5.27 18.55
N ALA A 619 28.48 -5.52 17.53
CA ALA A 619 27.48 -6.59 17.60
C ALA A 619 28.13 -7.96 17.37
N ASP A 620 27.96 -8.87 18.33
CA ASP A 620 28.34 -10.28 18.20
C ASP A 620 27.16 -11.06 17.62
N THR A 621 27.05 -11.05 16.29
CA THR A 621 25.99 -11.73 15.56
C THR A 621 26.59 -12.73 14.59
N ALA A 622 25.97 -13.92 14.54
CA ALA A 622 26.33 -14.98 13.61
C ALA A 622 25.07 -15.39 12.85
N ASP A 623 25.13 -15.27 11.53
CA ASP A 623 24.04 -15.58 10.63
C ASP A 623 24.58 -16.40 9.45
N ALA A 624 23.91 -17.50 9.12
CA ALA A 624 24.34 -18.46 8.11
C ALA A 624 24.38 -17.86 6.69
N ASN A 625 23.60 -16.81 6.44
CA ASN A 625 23.54 -16.14 5.14
C ASN A 625 24.40 -14.88 5.04
N THR A 626 25.18 -14.58 6.08
CA THR A 626 25.97 -13.34 6.16
C THR A 626 27.47 -13.64 6.28
N VAL A 627 28.26 -12.99 5.43
CA VAL A 627 29.72 -12.94 5.54
C VAL A 627 30.12 -11.63 6.20
N TYR A 628 30.57 -11.72 7.46
CA TYR A 628 30.95 -10.54 8.23
C TYR A 628 32.39 -10.10 7.97
N VAL A 629 32.57 -8.82 7.67
CA VAL A 629 33.85 -8.12 7.61
C VAL A 629 34.06 -7.38 8.92
N ASN A 630 35.28 -7.44 9.47
CA ASN A 630 35.55 -6.94 10.81
C ASN A 630 35.66 -5.40 10.89
N ASP A 631 35.94 -4.73 9.76
CA ASP A 631 36.20 -3.28 9.71
C ASP A 631 35.58 -2.67 8.44
N LEU A 632 34.91 -1.53 8.59
CA LEU A 632 34.31 -0.75 7.50
C LEU A 632 35.34 -0.27 6.45
N THR A 633 36.60 -0.14 6.85
CA THR A 633 37.70 0.31 5.98
C THR A 633 38.43 -0.83 5.26
N ASP A 634 38.14 -2.10 5.60
CA ASP A 634 38.76 -3.26 4.95
C ASP A 634 38.08 -3.58 3.61
N PHE A 635 38.42 -2.75 2.63
CA PHE A 635 37.92 -2.84 1.26
C PHE A 635 38.38 -4.13 0.55
N LEU A 636 39.54 -4.69 0.94
CA LEU A 636 40.05 -5.94 0.38
C LEU A 636 39.24 -7.13 0.87
N ALA A 637 38.95 -7.20 2.17
CA ALA A 637 38.08 -8.22 2.73
C ALA A 637 36.66 -8.13 2.16
N THR A 638 36.12 -6.92 2.04
CA THR A 638 34.79 -6.70 1.45
C THR A 638 34.75 -7.16 -0.01
N ALA A 639 35.72 -6.75 -0.84
CA ALA A 639 35.81 -7.21 -2.24
C ALA A 639 35.95 -8.74 -2.32
N LYS A 640 36.80 -9.33 -1.48
CA LYS A 640 37.01 -10.79 -1.46
C LYS A 640 35.76 -11.55 -1.04
N ALA A 641 35.02 -11.07 -0.04
CA ALA A 641 33.76 -11.65 0.40
C ALA A 641 32.71 -11.59 -0.73
N VAL A 642 32.56 -10.43 -1.35
CA VAL A 642 31.66 -10.22 -2.49
C VAL A 642 32.05 -11.09 -3.70
N ASP A 643 33.34 -11.26 -3.97
CA ASP A 643 33.82 -12.13 -5.06
C ASP A 643 33.60 -13.62 -4.78
N ALA A 644 33.74 -14.06 -3.52
CA ALA A 644 33.46 -15.44 -3.13
C ALA A 644 31.97 -15.77 -3.33
N VAL A 645 31.07 -14.92 -2.84
CA VAL A 645 29.62 -15.10 -3.01
C VAL A 645 29.22 -15.05 -4.48
N ALA A 646 29.72 -14.08 -5.23
CA ALA A 646 29.43 -13.98 -6.67
C ALA A 646 29.93 -15.19 -7.46
N THR A 647 31.05 -15.81 -7.05
CA THR A 647 31.56 -17.03 -7.69
C THR A 647 30.61 -18.21 -7.47
N GLU A 648 30.03 -18.36 -6.28
CA GLU A 648 29.02 -19.39 -6.03
C GLU A 648 27.73 -19.15 -6.81
N PHE A 649 27.24 -17.91 -6.88
CA PHE A 649 26.04 -17.58 -7.66
C PHE A 649 26.21 -17.87 -9.15
N LYS A 650 27.36 -17.50 -9.74
CA LYS A 650 27.65 -17.74 -11.17
C LYS A 650 27.71 -19.22 -11.56
N LYS A 651 27.91 -20.15 -10.62
CA LYS A 651 27.88 -21.60 -10.92
C LYS A 651 26.47 -22.09 -11.23
N LYS A 652 25.45 -21.45 -10.64
CA LYS A 652 24.04 -21.90 -10.69
C LYS A 652 23.14 -20.96 -11.49
N HIS A 653 23.48 -19.68 -11.57
CA HIS A 653 22.63 -18.65 -12.17
C HIS A 653 23.40 -17.83 -13.22
N PRO A 654 22.73 -17.43 -14.32
CA PRO A 654 23.36 -16.69 -15.43
C PRO A 654 23.78 -15.25 -15.05
N TYR A 655 23.10 -14.66 -14.07
CA TYR A 655 23.39 -13.33 -13.51
C TYR A 655 22.88 -13.28 -12.07
N TYR A 656 23.24 -12.21 -11.36
CA TYR A 656 22.76 -11.92 -10.01
C TYR A 656 22.56 -10.40 -9.85
N ARG A 657 21.75 -10.01 -8.87
CA ARG A 657 21.52 -8.60 -8.53
C ARG A 657 22.33 -8.22 -7.30
N LEU A 658 22.89 -7.02 -7.28
CA LEU A 658 23.68 -6.52 -6.16
C LEU A 658 23.16 -5.16 -5.71
N ALA A 659 23.07 -4.95 -4.40
CA ALA A 659 22.83 -3.62 -3.85
C ALA A 659 23.90 -3.28 -2.80
N PHE A 660 24.54 -2.12 -2.97
CA PHE A 660 25.53 -1.60 -2.05
C PHE A 660 24.91 -0.48 -1.21
N ARG A 661 24.70 -0.74 0.08
CA ARG A 661 24.07 0.16 1.05
C ARG A 661 25.03 0.39 2.21
N SER A 662 25.67 1.55 2.34
CA SER A 662 25.69 2.71 1.46
C SER A 662 27.12 3.08 1.06
N VAL A 663 27.31 3.56 -0.17
CA VAL A 663 28.61 4.08 -0.60
C VAL A 663 28.94 5.38 0.13
N SER A 664 27.92 6.14 0.56
CA SER A 664 28.14 7.36 1.36
C SER A 664 28.90 7.09 2.66
N THR A 665 28.68 5.94 3.29
CA THR A 665 29.43 5.56 4.49
C THR A 665 30.90 5.32 4.17
N LEU A 666 31.23 4.74 3.01
CA LEU A 666 32.62 4.58 2.61
C LEU A 666 33.30 5.93 2.42
N ILE A 667 32.66 6.87 1.73
CA ILE A 667 33.21 8.23 1.51
C ILE A 667 33.25 9.04 2.82
N ALA A 668 32.41 8.71 3.81
CA ALA A 668 32.44 9.39 5.11
C ALA A 668 33.62 8.93 5.99
N TYR A 669 33.97 7.64 5.93
CA TYR A 669 35.07 7.07 6.71
C TYR A 669 36.42 7.07 5.97
N LEU A 670 36.39 7.16 4.64
CA LEU A 670 37.56 7.20 3.76
C LEU A 670 37.53 8.48 2.92
N ASP A 671 38.66 8.88 2.37
CA ASP A 671 38.67 9.96 1.38
C ASP A 671 38.02 9.49 0.04
N PRO A 672 37.43 10.41 -0.74
CA PRO A 672 36.81 10.10 -2.03
C PRO A 672 37.76 9.41 -3.02
N THR A 673 39.06 9.74 -2.98
CA THR A 673 40.06 9.16 -3.88
C THR A 673 40.30 7.69 -3.55
N THR A 674 40.41 7.34 -2.28
CA THR A 674 40.51 5.93 -1.85
C THR A 674 39.23 5.16 -2.16
N THR A 675 38.06 5.75 -1.93
CA THR A 675 36.77 5.13 -2.29
C THR A 675 36.67 4.85 -3.79
N PHE A 676 37.11 5.79 -4.64
CA PHE A 676 37.17 5.59 -6.08
C PHE A 676 38.13 4.45 -6.48
N LYS A 677 39.34 4.41 -5.90
CA LYS A 677 40.33 3.34 -6.17
C LYS A 677 39.82 1.95 -5.77
N PHE A 678 38.99 1.86 -4.74
CA PHE A 678 38.31 0.64 -4.36
C PHE A 678 37.18 0.28 -5.33
N LEU A 679 36.27 1.23 -5.60
CA LEU A 679 35.08 0.96 -6.40
C LEU A 679 35.42 0.69 -7.87
N GLN A 680 36.44 1.32 -8.45
CA GLN A 680 36.80 1.16 -9.86
C GLN A 680 37.01 -0.30 -10.29
N PRO A 681 37.91 -1.08 -9.64
CA PRO A 681 38.04 -2.51 -9.94
C PRO A 681 36.83 -3.34 -9.49
N PHE A 682 36.09 -2.90 -8.47
CA PHE A 682 34.87 -3.59 -7.99
C PHE A 682 33.75 -3.54 -9.05
N VAL A 683 33.40 -2.35 -9.52
CA VAL A 683 32.43 -2.09 -10.59
C VAL A 683 32.84 -2.80 -11.89
N GLY A 684 34.12 -2.72 -12.26
CA GLY A 684 34.64 -3.42 -13.44
C GLY A 684 34.47 -4.95 -13.37
N ARG A 685 34.58 -5.56 -12.18
CA ARG A 685 34.30 -7.00 -11.99
C ARG A 685 32.81 -7.30 -12.12
N ARG A 686 31.94 -6.52 -11.47
CA ARG A 686 30.48 -6.71 -11.54
C ARG A 686 29.94 -6.61 -12.97
N LYS A 687 30.47 -5.66 -13.76
CA LYS A 687 30.18 -5.54 -15.19
C LYS A 687 30.56 -6.78 -15.99
N ARG A 688 31.75 -7.35 -15.74
CA ARG A 688 32.18 -8.61 -16.39
C ARG A 688 31.36 -9.81 -15.95
N ASP A 689 30.88 -9.81 -14.71
CA ASP A 689 30.02 -10.88 -14.17
C ASP A 689 28.57 -10.82 -14.69
N LYS A 690 28.25 -9.85 -15.56
CA LYS A 690 26.87 -9.53 -15.99
C LYS A 690 25.93 -9.20 -14.81
N ALA A 691 26.49 -8.84 -13.66
CA ALA A 691 25.71 -8.46 -12.50
C ALA A 691 25.04 -7.11 -12.70
N VAL A 692 23.81 -6.95 -12.21
CA VAL A 692 23.13 -5.65 -12.21
C VAL A 692 23.18 -5.09 -10.80
N ALA A 693 23.95 -4.02 -10.63
CA ALA A 693 24.31 -3.48 -9.33
C ALA A 693 23.75 -2.07 -9.13
N VAL A 694 23.20 -1.82 -7.94
CA VAL A 694 22.74 -0.49 -7.52
C VAL A 694 23.52 -0.03 -6.28
N TYR A 695 24.06 1.18 -6.33
CA TYR A 695 24.86 1.78 -5.26
C TYR A 695 24.10 2.97 -4.68
N VAL A 696 23.81 2.94 -3.38
CA VAL A 696 23.09 4.04 -2.73
C VAL A 696 24.07 5.13 -2.30
N ILE A 697 23.76 6.39 -2.65
CA ILE A 697 24.50 7.58 -2.22
C ILE A 697 23.50 8.64 -1.73
N GLU A 698 23.75 9.18 -0.54
CA GLU A 698 23.00 10.25 0.08
C GLU A 698 23.46 11.63 -0.41
N LYS A 699 22.49 12.43 -0.85
CA LYS A 699 22.73 13.82 -1.27
C LYS A 699 22.94 14.72 -0.06
N GLY A 700 24.00 15.52 -0.09
CA GLY A 700 24.37 16.48 0.96
C GLY A 700 25.40 15.97 1.98
N MET A 701 25.83 14.70 1.89
CA MET A 701 26.94 14.18 2.71
C MET A 701 28.33 14.45 2.09
N HIS A 702 28.40 14.68 0.78
CA HIS A 702 29.63 14.78 0.00
C HIS A 702 29.55 15.97 -0.97
N GLU A 703 30.69 16.46 -1.44
CA GLU A 703 30.72 17.54 -2.42
C GLU A 703 30.24 17.05 -3.79
N ASP A 704 29.57 17.92 -4.56
CA ASP A 704 29.04 17.55 -5.88
C ASP A 704 30.14 17.03 -6.83
N LYS A 705 31.36 17.56 -6.72
CA LYS A 705 32.53 17.09 -7.51
C LYS A 705 32.92 15.65 -7.20
N GLU A 706 32.81 15.23 -5.94
CA GLU A 706 33.13 13.87 -5.50
C GLU A 706 32.07 12.88 -6.03
N ILE A 707 30.80 13.30 -6.01
CA ILE A 707 29.70 12.52 -6.57
C ILE A 707 29.82 12.41 -8.09
N GLU A 708 30.21 13.48 -8.79
CA GLU A 708 30.49 13.45 -10.23
C GLU A 708 31.66 12.51 -10.56
N MET A 709 32.74 12.54 -9.76
CA MET A 709 33.87 11.62 -9.90
C MET A 709 33.42 10.16 -9.80
N LEU A 710 32.64 9.81 -8.79
CA LEU A 710 32.10 8.45 -8.64
C LEU A 710 31.06 8.09 -9.70
N SER A 711 30.25 9.05 -10.14
CA SER A 711 29.27 8.83 -11.21
C SER A 711 29.94 8.55 -12.55
N SER A 712 31.12 9.13 -12.80
CA SER A 712 31.86 8.94 -14.07
C SER A 712 32.31 7.50 -14.33
N MET A 713 32.48 6.70 -13.29
CA MET A 713 32.86 5.28 -13.40
C MET A 713 31.66 4.32 -13.44
N MET A 714 30.45 4.85 -13.25
CA MET A 714 29.19 4.10 -13.27
C MET A 714 28.53 4.25 -14.65
N ASP A 715 27.61 3.34 -14.98
CA ASP A 715 26.90 3.39 -16.26
C ASP A 715 25.75 4.43 -16.22
N GLY A 716 25.27 4.80 -15.03
CA GLY A 716 24.33 5.91 -14.84
C GLY A 716 23.85 6.08 -13.40
N THR A 717 22.92 7.02 -13.23
CA THR A 717 22.40 7.46 -11.93
C THR A 717 20.88 7.65 -12.01
N PHE A 718 20.16 7.02 -11.08
CA PHE A 718 18.79 7.37 -10.69
C PHE A 718 18.88 8.52 -9.69
N GLU A 719 18.57 9.73 -10.13
CA GLU A 719 18.63 10.91 -9.28
C GLU A 719 17.26 11.24 -8.70
N PHE A 720 17.20 11.53 -7.40
CA PHE A 720 16.01 11.87 -6.66
C PHE A 720 16.13 13.27 -6.05
N LYS A 721 15.04 14.03 -6.09
CA LYS A 721 14.95 15.34 -5.43
C LYS A 721 13.55 15.58 -4.87
N VAL A 722 13.46 16.49 -3.92
CA VAL A 722 12.20 17.01 -3.40
C VAL A 722 12.12 18.49 -3.71
N GLU A 723 11.08 18.90 -4.42
CA GLU A 723 10.78 20.31 -4.72
C GLU A 723 9.33 20.58 -4.33
N GLN A 724 9.10 21.62 -3.52
CA GLN A 724 7.75 22.01 -3.08
C GLN A 724 6.92 20.85 -2.50
N LEU A 725 7.55 20.03 -1.63
CA LEU A 725 6.96 18.82 -1.02
C LEU A 725 6.53 17.74 -2.02
N ARG A 726 7.03 17.78 -3.26
CA ARG A 726 6.81 16.75 -4.27
C ARG A 726 8.14 16.06 -4.60
N SER A 727 8.09 14.74 -4.69
CA SER A 727 9.26 13.93 -5.05
C SER A 727 9.34 13.78 -6.57
N PHE A 728 10.55 13.97 -7.10
CA PHE A 728 10.87 13.81 -8.52
C PHE A 728 12.08 12.90 -8.68
N MET A 729 12.05 12.04 -9.69
CA MET A 729 13.19 11.23 -10.10
C MET A 729 13.57 11.55 -11.54
N ALA A 730 14.84 11.38 -11.88
CA ALA A 730 15.32 11.42 -13.25
C ALA A 730 16.32 10.28 -13.46
N VAL A 731 16.34 9.71 -14.67
CA VAL A 731 17.34 8.72 -15.06
C VAL A 731 18.40 9.41 -15.91
N LYS A 732 19.63 9.44 -15.39
CA LYS A 732 20.80 10.01 -16.07
C LYS A 732 21.75 8.87 -16.46
N GLY A 733 21.85 8.56 -17.74
CA GLY A 733 22.62 7.40 -18.20
C GLY A 733 21.84 6.09 -18.02
N VAL A 734 22.52 4.99 -17.70
CA VAL A 734 22.00 3.61 -17.56
C VAL A 734 21.74 2.95 -18.90
N CYS A 735 20.79 3.47 -19.68
CA CYS A 735 20.42 2.96 -21.01
C CYS A 735 19.64 4.01 -21.81
N ASP A 736 19.10 3.62 -22.95
CA ASP A 736 18.11 4.42 -23.66
C ASP A 736 16.81 4.45 -22.87
N VAL A 737 16.34 5.66 -22.57
CA VAL A 737 15.15 5.93 -21.78
C VAL A 737 14.17 6.79 -22.55
N GLN A 738 12.88 6.63 -22.28
CA GLN A 738 11.83 7.43 -22.92
C GLN A 738 11.94 8.92 -22.61
N SER A 739 12.36 9.27 -21.40
CA SER A 739 12.60 10.64 -20.97
C SER A 739 13.74 10.70 -19.98
N ARG A 740 14.62 11.69 -20.16
CA ARG A 740 15.67 12.05 -19.19
C ARG A 740 15.25 13.22 -18.28
N GLY A 741 14.03 13.71 -18.44
CA GLY A 741 13.46 14.79 -17.65
C GLY A 741 13.12 14.35 -16.22
N TRP A 742 12.79 15.33 -15.38
CA TRP A 742 12.32 15.09 -14.02
C TRP A 742 10.87 14.59 -14.03
N ILE A 743 10.65 13.38 -13.51
CA ILE A 743 9.36 12.72 -13.46
C ILE A 743 8.89 12.70 -12.02
N LYS A 744 7.67 13.19 -11.78
CA LYS A 744 7.05 13.13 -10.46
C LYS A 744 6.80 11.67 -10.08
N TYR A 745 7.09 11.29 -8.84
CA TYR A 745 6.74 9.97 -8.31
C TYR A 745 6.21 10.09 -6.88
N THR A 746 5.51 9.05 -6.44
CA THR A 746 5.14 8.83 -5.04
C THR A 746 5.66 7.48 -4.60
N HIS A 747 5.96 7.32 -3.32
CA HIS A 747 6.44 6.06 -2.78
C HIS A 747 5.68 5.73 -1.49
N SER A 748 5.53 4.44 -1.25
CA SER A 748 5.07 3.84 0.01
C SER A 748 6.20 3.00 0.59
N ARG A 749 5.96 2.28 1.70
CA ARG A 749 6.96 1.34 2.23
C ARG A 749 7.20 0.12 1.33
N SER A 750 6.23 -0.25 0.49
CA SER A 750 6.27 -1.48 -0.31
C SER A 750 6.46 -1.25 -1.81
N SER A 751 6.14 -0.06 -2.33
CA SER A 751 6.10 0.19 -3.77
C SER A 751 6.32 1.66 -4.12
N VAL A 752 6.77 1.89 -5.35
CA VAL A 752 6.92 3.21 -5.95
C VAL A 752 5.97 3.35 -7.13
N SER A 753 5.25 4.47 -7.18
CA SER A 753 4.35 4.85 -8.27
C SER A 753 4.94 6.03 -9.04
N ILE A 754 5.25 5.79 -10.31
CA ILE A 754 5.85 6.79 -11.21
C ILE A 754 4.73 7.49 -11.99
N GLY A 755 4.77 8.82 -12.02
CA GLY A 755 3.83 9.64 -12.75
C GLY A 755 3.94 9.52 -14.27
N SER A 756 3.14 10.30 -14.99
CA SER A 756 3.21 10.35 -16.45
C SER A 756 4.49 11.05 -16.92
N PHE A 757 5.13 10.45 -17.92
CA PHE A 757 6.18 11.07 -18.72
C PHE A 757 5.69 11.06 -20.17
N SER A 758 5.24 12.21 -20.64
CA SER A 758 4.91 12.44 -22.05
C SER A 758 6.19 12.79 -22.80
N LEU A 759 6.28 12.41 -24.09
CA LEU A 759 7.30 12.96 -25.00
C LEU A 759 7.16 14.49 -24.99
N GLU A 760 8.08 15.18 -24.33
CA GLU A 760 8.15 16.63 -24.45
C GLU A 760 8.41 16.98 -25.91
N MET A 761 7.56 17.87 -26.43
CA MET A 761 7.51 18.32 -27.81
C MET A 761 8.91 18.62 -28.36
N ILE A 762 9.22 18.00 -29.49
CA ILE A 762 10.21 18.52 -30.44
C ILE A 762 9.86 20.00 -30.66
N LYS A 763 10.73 20.90 -30.22
CA LYS A 763 10.66 22.32 -30.57
C LYS A 763 11.17 22.54 -31.98
#